data_AF-A0A6L8U4H8-F1
#
_entry.id   AF-A0A6L8U4H8-F1
#
_cell.length_a   1.000
_cell.length_b   1.000
_cell.length_c   1.000
_cell.angle_alpha   90.00
_cell.angle_beta   90.00
_cell.angle_gamma   90.00
#
_symmetry.space_group_name_H-M   'P 1'
#
loop_
_entity.id
_entity.type
_entity.pdbx_description
1 polymer ?
#
loop_
_entity_poly.entity_id
_entity_poly.type
_entity_poly.pdbx_seq_one_letter_code
_entity_poly.pdbx_strand_id
1 'polypeptide(L)'
;METHYLPHSGKDIQSTNNGKEGTPLWAGFSIKTEISLSTEGTIVRWPNGEVSWIARITSPGAPALGLVMEQASFPANATLYIYSEFDHSMIYSMNYEEISSGFISTPSLPTESLIVEYTEKGAGESFKGSFVITDLIVIYNGLEAAFGTKDLGDAEWCQVNINCSPEGDNWQLYKRGIARMLFREGSYWYYCTGTLINNTNQDGTPYFLTAEHCGGSASAADRNVWQFYFNYERPGCPNTGTPPTNLRTGCVLKAKGLISGGSDFQLVQLNSAPPQAWNPYYNGWDRNTTPATGGVGIHHPSGDAKKISTYTGTLTSASPNIGGSQMASNSAWRVVWTQTANGHGCTEGGSSGSPIFNNAGLVVGTLSGGSSYCSSPSNPDYYGKFSYHWQSNGTTNDKRLEPWLDPANTGVMTLPGYDPYGGIIPNFVADKTVAFIGEEVVFTDLSTGSNITSWSWNFGDGANPATATGQGPHTVTYSSLGYKTISLTLNGQETETKEDYIFIKEPSNTYLLYEQEPNTAGGSAVNSTLTEGSNYLVADNYPDLSGSIEKVVVYGIYAINTGGAWSECTPEDNISFNVAFYDPSAEQPDWENPNHEFSLGSEGSVYGSWGNWTLYQWDIELPGTVEVDGEGWISVQANDPTCWFLWINSTEGDGYAYQYTGDKGFIMEHLSLDGTDKGNLNHDVGFQLWAGMGTANILSFDFEEDVVTEIEISYISNSEAEINVEVVYGTDVTNLTPTITITPGATIDPQPVDGAYGAMDFSQPQVFVVTSEDGEKQTTYTVTVAEEPPVFNVDFIVKGEDGNDISGATITLGNTTNSAGNYHFEGLLAGSYSYSVAKDGYVTGNGTITIVDEDIVETVTLVKIVYTVTFNVLDKNNSPLSGATITLGTTTNPPDDYDFVVEPGTYSYSVQLQDYFTEEGTVTVTNQNVTVNVVMKHVGIEDNTLTQIKVYPIPFEDYLIITGIAKVSRISIANLIGSNVVINDNLGDDRMFFSTEKLSPGVYLMTFYLTNGERVVKKVVKR
;
A
#
# COMPACT_ATOMS: atom_id res chain seq x y z
N MET A 1 26.49 -9.02 -16.60
CA MET A 1 25.13 -9.59 -16.64
C MET A 1 24.67 -9.53 -18.08
N GLU A 2 24.17 -10.63 -18.61
CA GLU A 2 23.61 -10.71 -19.95
C GLU A 2 22.22 -10.06 -19.94
N THR A 3 21.91 -9.24 -20.95
CA THR A 3 20.66 -8.49 -21.03
C THR A 3 19.85 -8.92 -22.23
N HIS A 4 18.64 -9.39 -21.97
CA HIS A 4 17.64 -9.76 -22.96
C HIS A 4 16.68 -8.60 -23.16
N TYR A 5 16.74 -7.98 -24.34
CA TYR A 5 15.79 -6.93 -24.73
C TYR A 5 14.59 -7.56 -25.44
N LEU A 6 13.42 -7.47 -24.82
CA LEU A 6 12.15 -7.96 -25.33
C LEU A 6 11.22 -6.76 -25.60
N PRO A 7 11.44 -6.01 -26.70
CA PRO A 7 10.61 -4.84 -27.01
C PRO A 7 9.20 -5.28 -27.41
N HIS A 8 8.22 -4.45 -27.05
CA HIS A 8 6.86 -4.54 -27.55
C HIS A 8 6.52 -3.28 -28.37
N SER A 9 5.49 -3.34 -29.20
CA SER A 9 4.98 -2.19 -29.93
C SER A 9 3.72 -1.65 -29.26
N GLY A 10 3.47 -0.34 -29.37
CA GLY A 10 2.20 0.25 -28.91
C GLY A 10 0.96 -0.27 -29.66
N LYS A 11 1.13 -1.09 -30.71
CA LYS A 11 0.04 -1.81 -31.40
C LYS A 11 -0.35 -3.11 -30.70
N ASP A 12 0.49 -3.62 -29.80
CA ASP A 12 0.22 -4.79 -28.98
C ASP A 12 -0.70 -4.45 -27.78
N ILE A 13 -0.84 -3.16 -27.49
CA ILE A 13 -1.85 -2.60 -26.58
C ILE A 13 -3.19 -2.70 -27.30
N GLN A 14 -4.06 -3.61 -26.84
CA GLN A 14 -5.43 -3.62 -27.33
C GLN A 14 -6.14 -2.34 -26.86
N SER A 15 -6.69 -1.58 -27.81
CA SER A 15 -7.66 -0.53 -27.50
C SER A 15 -9.01 -1.16 -27.16
N THR A 16 -9.09 -1.90 -26.06
CA THR A 16 -10.32 -2.56 -25.65
C THR A 16 -10.74 -2.04 -24.29
N ASN A 17 -11.71 -1.12 -24.32
CA ASN A 17 -12.58 -0.85 -23.18
C ASN A 17 -13.28 -2.16 -22.82
N ASN A 18 -12.68 -2.94 -21.91
CA ASN A 18 -13.30 -4.16 -21.39
C ASN A 18 -14.24 -3.78 -20.25
N GLY A 19 -15.40 -3.24 -20.64
CA GLY A 19 -16.52 -3.04 -19.73
C GLY A 19 -17.00 -4.36 -19.11
N LYS A 20 -17.85 -4.24 -18.09
CA LYS A 20 -18.44 -5.31 -17.28
C LYS A 20 -19.40 -6.27 -18.02
N GLU A 21 -19.37 -6.26 -19.35
CA GLU A 21 -20.33 -6.90 -20.24
C GLU A 21 -19.90 -8.32 -20.61
N GLY A 22 -19.73 -9.22 -19.63
CA GLY A 22 -19.51 -10.66 -19.87
C GLY A 22 -18.17 -11.01 -20.52
N THR A 23 -17.19 -10.11 -20.42
CA THR A 23 -15.80 -10.33 -20.78
C THR A 23 -14.91 -9.93 -19.61
N PRO A 24 -13.79 -10.63 -19.39
CA PRO A 24 -12.89 -10.30 -18.29
C PRO A 24 -12.12 -9.00 -18.58
N LEU A 25 -11.68 -8.29 -17.54
CA LEU A 25 -10.96 -7.03 -17.70
C LEU A 25 -9.57 -7.30 -18.25
N TRP A 26 -9.21 -6.68 -19.37
CA TRP A 26 -7.86 -6.83 -19.94
C TRP A 26 -6.83 -6.18 -19.01
N ALA A 27 -5.78 -6.94 -18.68
CA ALA A 27 -4.67 -6.50 -17.84
C ALA A 27 -3.41 -6.23 -18.67
N GLY A 28 -3.16 -7.09 -19.68
CA GLY A 28 -1.91 -7.06 -20.43
C GLY A 28 -1.72 -8.24 -21.38
N PHE A 29 -0.48 -8.55 -21.71
CA PHE A 29 -0.11 -9.63 -22.63
C PHE A 29 1.22 -10.29 -22.29
N SER A 30 1.49 -11.41 -22.95
CA SER A 30 2.73 -12.16 -22.85
C SER A 30 3.62 -11.88 -24.07
N ILE A 31 4.89 -11.54 -23.84
CA ILE A 31 5.93 -11.60 -24.87
C ILE A 31 6.59 -12.98 -24.79
N LYS A 32 6.50 -13.77 -25.85
CA LYS A 32 7.11 -15.09 -25.92
C LYS A 32 8.64 -14.99 -25.95
N THR A 33 9.30 -15.86 -25.22
CA THR A 33 10.75 -15.99 -25.17
C THR A 33 11.15 -17.45 -24.90
N GLU A 34 12.45 -17.76 -25.03
CA GLU A 34 13.00 -19.11 -24.81
C GLU A 34 14.29 -19.07 -23.97
N ILE A 35 14.36 -18.11 -23.03
CA ILE A 35 15.55 -17.93 -22.18
C ILE A 35 15.63 -19.11 -21.21
N SER A 36 16.74 -19.86 -21.26
CA SER A 36 16.93 -21.04 -20.43
C SER A 36 18.19 -20.95 -19.57
N LEU A 37 18.18 -21.70 -18.47
CA LEU A 37 19.32 -21.87 -17.58
C LEU A 37 20.57 -22.40 -18.31
N SER A 38 20.38 -23.11 -19.43
CA SER A 38 21.43 -23.84 -20.15
C SER A 38 22.12 -23.07 -21.28
N THR A 39 21.57 -21.92 -21.70
CA THR A 39 22.00 -21.27 -22.95
C THR A 39 22.23 -19.76 -22.85
N GLU A 40 21.61 -19.05 -21.90
CA GLU A 40 21.37 -17.60 -22.06
C GLU A 40 21.40 -16.79 -20.74
N GLY A 41 22.52 -16.81 -20.01
CA GLY A 41 22.76 -15.93 -18.86
C GLY A 41 24.20 -15.95 -18.34
N THR A 42 24.51 -15.03 -17.43
CA THR A 42 25.85 -14.95 -16.80
C THR A 42 25.95 -15.96 -15.66
N ILE A 43 26.85 -16.95 -15.78
CA ILE A 43 27.16 -17.87 -14.69
C ILE A 43 28.18 -17.23 -13.75
N VAL A 44 27.83 -17.13 -12.48
CA VAL A 44 28.71 -16.67 -11.39
C VAL A 44 28.95 -17.85 -10.47
N ARG A 45 30.21 -18.19 -10.21
CA ARG A 45 30.59 -19.21 -9.23
C ARG A 45 31.05 -18.51 -7.97
N TRP A 46 30.27 -18.63 -6.91
CA TRP A 46 30.56 -18.00 -5.63
C TRP A 46 31.54 -18.85 -4.82
N PRO A 47 32.40 -18.23 -4.01
CA PRO A 47 33.36 -18.97 -3.19
C PRO A 47 32.70 -19.98 -2.25
N ASN A 48 31.47 -19.71 -1.78
CA ASN A 48 30.66 -20.60 -0.92
C ASN A 48 30.16 -21.90 -1.57
N GLY A 49 30.56 -22.17 -2.82
CA GLY A 49 30.14 -23.33 -3.58
C GLY A 49 28.75 -23.20 -4.21
N GLU A 50 28.11 -22.05 -4.08
CA GLU A 50 26.92 -21.72 -4.87
C GLU A 50 27.34 -21.33 -6.29
N VAL A 51 26.52 -21.74 -7.24
CA VAL A 51 26.61 -21.27 -8.61
C VAL A 51 25.32 -20.51 -8.88
N SER A 52 25.43 -19.26 -9.33
CA SER A 52 24.30 -18.48 -9.80
C SER A 52 24.28 -18.40 -11.32
N TRP A 53 23.10 -18.49 -11.90
CA TRP A 53 22.80 -18.03 -13.25
C TRP A 53 22.04 -16.71 -13.12
N ILE A 54 22.51 -15.66 -13.79
CA ILE A 54 21.94 -14.32 -13.68
C ILE A 54 21.65 -13.77 -15.07
N ALA A 55 20.41 -13.36 -15.31
CA ALA A 55 19.98 -12.71 -16.54
C ALA A 55 19.17 -11.46 -16.23
N ARG A 56 19.38 -10.41 -17.02
CA ARG A 56 18.51 -9.24 -17.04
C ARG A 56 17.52 -9.38 -18.18
N ILE A 57 16.26 -9.07 -17.90
CA ILE A 57 15.17 -9.11 -18.88
C ILE A 57 14.50 -7.74 -18.88
N THR A 58 14.54 -7.04 -20.01
CA THR A 58 14.07 -5.66 -20.12
C THR A 58 13.06 -5.56 -21.25
N SER A 59 11.91 -4.91 -20.98
CA SER A 59 10.95 -4.50 -22.00
C SER A 59 10.71 -2.99 -21.86
N PRO A 60 11.42 -2.18 -22.66
CA PRO A 60 11.36 -0.72 -22.52
C PRO A 60 9.93 -0.18 -22.61
N GLY A 61 9.55 0.69 -21.68
CA GLY A 61 8.21 1.30 -21.60
C GLY A 61 7.11 0.38 -21.07
N ALA A 62 7.44 -0.82 -20.58
CA ALA A 62 6.49 -1.68 -19.88
C ALA A 62 6.19 -1.09 -18.49
N PRO A 63 4.91 -0.86 -18.12
CA PRO A 63 4.57 -0.35 -16.79
C PRO A 63 4.89 -1.34 -15.67
N ALA A 64 4.59 -2.62 -15.90
CA ALA A 64 4.94 -3.69 -14.98
C ALA A 64 5.28 -4.99 -15.69
N LEU A 65 6.23 -5.73 -15.10
CA LEU A 65 6.75 -6.99 -15.64
C LEU A 65 6.64 -8.15 -14.65
N GLY A 66 6.23 -9.31 -15.16
CA GLY A 66 6.31 -10.60 -14.47
C GLY A 66 6.83 -11.68 -15.42
N LEU A 67 7.04 -12.88 -14.92
CA LEU A 67 7.62 -14.01 -15.67
C LEU A 67 6.76 -15.26 -15.57
N VAL A 68 6.65 -15.97 -16.69
CA VAL A 68 6.25 -17.38 -16.72
C VAL A 68 7.46 -18.24 -17.05
N MET A 69 7.65 -19.28 -16.24
CA MET A 69 8.64 -20.31 -16.51
C MET A 69 7.97 -21.67 -16.61
N GLU A 70 8.42 -22.48 -17.57
CA GLU A 70 7.99 -23.86 -17.76
C GLU A 70 9.16 -24.81 -17.57
N GLN A 71 8.85 -26.10 -17.41
CA GLN A 71 9.85 -27.16 -17.15
C GLN A 71 10.70 -26.87 -15.91
N ALA A 72 10.11 -26.14 -14.96
CA ALA A 72 10.73 -25.78 -13.70
C ALA A 72 10.91 -27.04 -12.85
N SER A 73 12.14 -27.36 -12.51
CA SER A 73 12.49 -28.47 -11.62
C SER A 73 13.70 -28.04 -10.83
N PHE A 74 13.51 -27.69 -9.56
CA PHE A 74 14.60 -27.23 -8.71
C PHE A 74 15.01 -28.32 -7.73
N PRO A 75 16.30 -28.59 -7.54
CA PRO A 75 16.75 -29.41 -6.42
C PRO A 75 16.61 -28.65 -5.10
N ALA A 76 16.61 -29.36 -3.97
CA ALA A 76 16.32 -28.78 -2.64
C ALA A 76 17.29 -27.68 -2.18
N ASN A 77 18.44 -27.59 -2.83
CA ASN A 77 19.53 -26.66 -2.61
C ASN A 77 19.57 -25.53 -3.65
N ALA A 78 18.45 -25.28 -4.34
CA ALA A 78 18.31 -24.22 -5.31
C ALA A 78 17.22 -23.22 -4.94
N THR A 79 17.46 -21.95 -5.27
CA THR A 79 16.53 -20.84 -5.04
C THR A 79 16.56 -19.89 -6.23
N LEU A 80 15.39 -19.43 -6.66
CA LEU A 80 15.20 -18.40 -7.67
C LEU A 80 14.88 -17.07 -6.98
N TYR A 81 15.52 -16.00 -7.42
CA TYR A 81 15.29 -14.63 -6.97
C TYR A 81 14.94 -13.73 -8.16
N ILE A 82 14.05 -12.78 -7.92
CA ILE A 82 13.71 -11.71 -8.86
C ILE A 82 13.86 -10.38 -8.15
N TYR A 83 14.68 -9.52 -8.74
CA TYR A 83 14.97 -8.19 -8.24
C TYR A 83 14.44 -7.13 -9.20
N SER A 84 14.06 -5.98 -8.64
CA SER A 84 13.91 -4.76 -9.44
C SER A 84 15.28 -4.14 -9.68
N GLU A 85 15.52 -3.70 -10.91
CA GLU A 85 16.71 -2.91 -11.22
C GLU A 85 16.63 -1.49 -10.64
N PHE A 86 15.44 -0.97 -10.35
CA PHE A 86 15.25 0.41 -9.90
C PHE A 86 15.81 0.66 -8.49
N ASP A 87 15.55 -0.24 -7.54
CA ASP A 87 15.93 -0.09 -6.13
C ASP A 87 16.75 -1.26 -5.57
N HIS A 88 17.05 -2.28 -6.40
CA HIS A 88 17.75 -3.51 -6.03
C HIS A 88 17.11 -4.27 -4.87
N SER A 89 15.83 -4.00 -4.56
CA SER A 89 15.10 -4.79 -3.58
C SER A 89 14.90 -6.22 -4.11
N MET A 90 15.02 -7.20 -3.21
CA MET A 90 14.58 -8.56 -3.50
C MET A 90 13.07 -8.61 -3.37
N ILE A 91 12.38 -8.80 -4.50
CA ILE A 91 10.93 -8.63 -4.55
C ILE A 91 10.20 -9.97 -4.53
N TYR A 92 10.85 -11.01 -5.07
CA TYR A 92 10.30 -12.35 -5.07
C TYR A 92 11.41 -13.39 -4.94
N SER A 93 11.18 -14.41 -4.11
CA SER A 93 12.06 -15.57 -3.98
C SER A 93 11.22 -16.85 -3.98
N MET A 94 11.71 -17.89 -4.64
CA MET A 94 11.04 -19.18 -4.71
C MET A 94 12.04 -20.32 -4.53
N ASN A 95 11.63 -21.37 -3.83
CA ASN A 95 12.38 -22.61 -3.67
C ASN A 95 11.65 -23.82 -4.29
N TYR A 96 12.26 -25.00 -4.20
CA TYR A 96 11.73 -26.24 -4.79
C TYR A 96 10.35 -26.68 -4.24
N GLU A 97 9.99 -26.32 -2.99
CA GLU A 97 8.75 -26.78 -2.34
C GLU A 97 7.51 -26.13 -2.96
N GLU A 98 7.69 -25.01 -3.63
CA GLU A 98 6.63 -24.22 -4.25
C GLU A 98 6.34 -24.66 -5.69
N ILE A 99 7.14 -25.57 -6.25
CA ILE A 99 7.04 -26.04 -7.64
C ILE A 99 6.28 -27.37 -7.68
N SER A 100 4.95 -27.30 -7.74
CA SER A 100 4.09 -28.49 -7.74
C SER A 100 3.77 -29.04 -9.14
N SER A 101 3.93 -28.24 -10.19
CA SER A 101 3.44 -28.56 -11.55
C SER A 101 4.49 -28.42 -12.65
N GLY A 102 5.71 -27.97 -12.33
CA GLY A 102 6.74 -27.61 -13.30
C GLY A 102 6.51 -26.26 -14.00
N PHE A 103 5.57 -25.46 -13.51
CA PHE A 103 5.30 -24.11 -13.95
C PHE A 103 5.57 -23.12 -12.81
N ILE A 104 6.12 -21.96 -13.15
CA ILE A 104 6.29 -20.82 -12.26
C ILE A 104 5.61 -19.63 -12.91
N SER A 105 4.83 -18.88 -12.14
CA SER A 105 4.19 -17.64 -12.57
C SER A 105 4.42 -16.62 -11.46
N THR A 106 5.10 -15.54 -11.76
CA THR A 106 5.60 -14.61 -10.75
C THR A 106 4.72 -13.36 -10.68
N PRO A 107 4.65 -12.69 -9.51
CA PRO A 107 3.96 -11.41 -9.42
C PRO A 107 4.50 -10.41 -10.45
N SER A 108 3.62 -9.55 -10.97
CA SER A 108 4.03 -8.43 -11.81
C SER A 108 4.54 -7.28 -10.95
N LEU A 109 5.69 -6.71 -11.32
CA LEU A 109 6.41 -5.69 -10.56
C LEU A 109 6.46 -4.40 -11.37
N PRO A 110 6.34 -3.21 -10.74
CA PRO A 110 6.31 -1.91 -11.42
C PRO A 110 7.71 -1.51 -11.90
N THR A 111 8.19 -2.20 -12.92
CA THR A 111 9.52 -2.01 -13.50
C THR A 111 9.49 -2.42 -14.96
N GLU A 112 10.26 -1.73 -15.79
CA GLU A 112 10.53 -2.13 -17.19
C GLU A 112 11.72 -3.10 -17.32
N SER A 113 12.38 -3.46 -16.20
CA SER A 113 13.55 -4.34 -16.17
C SER A 113 13.57 -5.23 -14.92
N LEU A 114 13.72 -6.54 -15.13
CA LEU A 114 13.85 -7.56 -14.08
C LEU A 114 15.25 -8.15 -14.10
N ILE A 115 15.82 -8.39 -12.92
CA ILE A 115 17.00 -9.26 -12.76
C ILE A 115 16.53 -10.59 -12.22
N VAL A 116 16.81 -11.67 -12.94
CA VAL A 116 16.49 -13.04 -12.55
C VAL A 116 17.79 -13.72 -12.15
N GLU A 117 17.82 -14.23 -10.92
CA GLU A 117 18.94 -15.02 -10.41
C GLU A 117 18.46 -16.40 -9.98
N TYR A 118 19.03 -17.45 -10.55
CA TYR A 118 18.86 -18.81 -10.07
C TYR A 118 20.16 -19.26 -9.40
N THR A 119 20.07 -19.68 -8.15
CA THR A 119 21.21 -20.14 -7.34
C THR A 119 21.08 -21.62 -7.05
N GLU A 120 22.18 -22.38 -7.15
CA GLU A 120 22.23 -23.80 -6.78
C GLU A 120 23.54 -24.13 -6.05
N LYS A 121 23.42 -24.57 -4.80
CA LYS A 121 24.59 -24.90 -3.97
C LYS A 121 25.18 -26.27 -4.32
N GLY A 122 26.44 -26.34 -4.72
CA GLY A 122 27.07 -27.61 -5.11
C GLY A 122 26.72 -28.08 -6.53
N ALA A 123 26.27 -27.16 -7.38
CA ALA A 123 26.22 -27.40 -8.82
C ALA A 123 27.64 -27.60 -9.38
N GLY A 124 27.81 -28.62 -10.22
CA GLY A 124 29.10 -28.98 -10.83
C GLY A 124 29.42 -28.12 -12.05
N GLU A 125 29.77 -28.76 -13.16
CA GLU A 125 29.92 -28.08 -14.46
C GLU A 125 28.57 -27.59 -15.01
N SER A 126 27.47 -28.21 -14.59
CA SER A 126 26.09 -27.85 -14.96
C SER A 126 25.19 -27.79 -13.74
N PHE A 127 24.15 -26.96 -13.83
CA PHE A 127 23.03 -26.97 -12.90
C PHE A 127 22.26 -28.30 -12.99
N LYS A 128 21.72 -28.76 -11.86
CA LYS A 128 20.78 -29.89 -11.83
C LYS A 128 19.35 -29.42 -12.04
N GLY A 129 19.06 -28.17 -11.66
CA GLY A 129 17.76 -27.59 -11.94
C GLY A 129 17.56 -27.26 -13.40
N SER A 130 16.30 -27.08 -13.78
CA SER A 130 15.90 -26.66 -15.13
C SER A 130 14.75 -25.68 -15.04
N PHE A 131 14.71 -24.74 -15.98
CA PHE A 131 13.52 -23.99 -16.35
C PHE A 131 13.76 -23.33 -17.71
N VAL A 132 12.67 -22.96 -18.38
CA VAL A 132 12.67 -22.08 -19.54
C VAL A 132 11.72 -20.93 -19.23
N ILE A 133 12.19 -19.71 -19.28
CA ILE A 133 11.34 -18.52 -19.26
C ILE A 133 10.65 -18.48 -20.62
N THR A 134 9.35 -18.78 -20.64
CA THR A 134 8.58 -18.88 -21.88
C THR A 134 7.84 -17.60 -22.21
N ASP A 135 7.54 -16.79 -21.19
CA ASP A 135 6.79 -15.56 -21.34
C ASP A 135 7.30 -14.49 -20.37
N LEU A 136 7.48 -13.28 -20.90
CA LEU A 136 7.50 -12.05 -20.12
C LEU A 136 6.06 -11.51 -20.07
N ILE A 137 5.48 -11.46 -18.87
CA ILE A 137 4.17 -10.86 -18.59
C ILE A 137 4.35 -9.35 -18.61
N VAL A 138 3.59 -8.64 -19.43
CA VAL A 138 3.55 -7.18 -19.49
C VAL A 138 2.15 -6.73 -19.09
N ILE A 139 2.04 -5.96 -18.02
CA ILE A 139 0.76 -5.43 -17.49
C ILE A 139 0.71 -3.92 -17.73
N TYR A 140 -0.44 -3.44 -18.21
CA TYR A 140 -0.71 -2.01 -18.46
C TYR A 140 -1.82 -1.45 -17.59
N ASN A 141 -2.88 -2.22 -17.36
CA ASN A 141 -3.97 -1.79 -16.50
C ASN A 141 -3.68 -2.24 -15.07
N GLY A 142 -3.76 -1.33 -14.10
CA GLY A 142 -3.73 -1.66 -12.68
C GLY A 142 -2.38 -1.59 -11.98
N LEU A 143 -1.37 -0.84 -12.47
CA LEU A 143 -0.22 -0.35 -11.69
C LEU A 143 0.51 0.85 -12.35
N GLU A 144 0.21 2.10 -11.95
CA GLU A 144 1.08 3.28 -12.15
C GLU A 144 1.86 3.63 -10.87
N ALA A 145 2.49 2.64 -10.21
CA ALA A 145 3.44 2.87 -9.12
C ALA A 145 4.87 3.24 -9.59
N ALA A 146 5.00 4.07 -10.63
CA ALA A 146 6.29 4.69 -10.98
C ALA A 146 6.47 6.10 -10.39
N PHE A 147 5.38 6.80 -10.04
CA PHE A 147 5.44 8.11 -9.40
C PHE A 147 4.18 8.35 -8.56
N GLY A 148 4.23 8.01 -7.26
CA GLY A 148 3.28 8.43 -6.22
C GLY A 148 1.79 8.57 -6.63
N THR A 149 0.98 7.60 -6.21
CA THR A 149 -0.50 7.52 -6.34
C THR A 149 -1.04 7.04 -7.69
N LYS A 150 -1.11 5.71 -7.88
CA LYS A 150 -2.26 4.98 -8.48
C LYS A 150 -2.01 3.48 -8.62
N ASP A 151 -1.80 2.87 -7.46
CA ASP A 151 -2.14 1.45 -7.24
C ASP A 151 -3.22 1.28 -6.16
N LEU A 152 -3.77 2.42 -5.75
CA LEU A 152 -4.75 2.63 -4.70
C LEU A 152 -5.82 3.63 -5.21
N GLY A 153 -6.74 3.21 -6.07
CA GLY A 153 -7.81 4.08 -6.61
C GLY A 153 -8.08 4.01 -8.11
N ASP A 154 -7.89 2.86 -8.75
CA ASP A 154 -8.37 2.63 -10.14
C ASP A 154 -9.85 2.24 -10.16
N ALA A 155 -10.29 1.57 -9.10
CA ALA A 155 -11.70 1.46 -8.78
C ALA A 155 -12.31 2.88 -8.71
N GLU A 156 -13.47 3.07 -9.34
CA GLU A 156 -14.10 4.39 -9.38
C GLU A 156 -14.46 4.87 -7.96
N TRP A 157 -14.59 6.19 -7.80
CA TRP A 157 -14.67 6.87 -6.50
C TRP A 157 -15.79 6.41 -5.56
N CYS A 158 -16.86 5.76 -6.06
CA CYS A 158 -17.96 5.28 -5.23
C CYS A 158 -17.70 3.91 -4.58
N GLN A 159 -16.64 3.20 -4.99
CA GLN A 159 -16.34 1.86 -4.49
C GLN A 159 -15.85 1.90 -3.05
N VAL A 160 -16.43 1.05 -2.19
CA VAL A 160 -16.15 1.04 -0.75
C VAL A 160 -15.12 -0.02 -0.40
N ASN A 161 -14.08 0.33 0.36
CA ASN A 161 -13.10 -0.67 0.84
C ASN A 161 -13.75 -1.67 1.78
N ILE A 162 -13.34 -2.95 1.69
CA ILE A 162 -13.90 -4.04 2.52
C ILE A 162 -13.74 -3.82 4.03
N ASN A 163 -12.82 -2.95 4.46
CA ASN A 163 -12.54 -2.64 5.86
C ASN A 163 -13.11 -1.28 6.30
N CYS A 164 -14.10 -0.74 5.58
CA CYS A 164 -14.87 0.43 6.02
C CYS A 164 -15.93 0.04 7.05
N SER A 165 -15.90 0.65 8.23
CA SER A 165 -16.95 0.47 9.24
C SER A 165 -18.14 1.41 9.00
N PRO A 166 -19.40 0.99 9.25
CA PRO A 166 -19.78 -0.34 9.72
C PRO A 166 -19.98 -1.37 8.58
N GLU A 167 -19.84 -0.96 7.31
CA GLU A 167 -20.21 -1.77 6.14
C GLU A 167 -19.48 -3.13 6.06
N GLY A 168 -18.19 -3.15 6.39
CA GLY A 168 -17.31 -4.31 6.33
C GLY A 168 -17.20 -5.13 7.61
N ASP A 169 -17.71 -4.64 8.74
CA ASP A 169 -17.46 -5.21 10.08
C ASP A 169 -17.98 -6.64 10.20
N ASN A 170 -19.16 -6.90 9.66
CA ASN A 170 -19.79 -8.23 9.67
C ASN A 170 -19.23 -9.19 8.61
N TRP A 171 -18.31 -8.72 7.75
CA TRP A 171 -17.82 -9.47 6.59
C TRP A 171 -16.36 -9.91 6.70
N GLN A 172 -15.72 -9.64 7.85
CA GLN A 172 -14.31 -9.94 8.11
C GLN A 172 -13.96 -11.43 8.00
N LEU A 173 -14.90 -12.31 8.33
CA LEU A 173 -14.74 -13.76 8.20
C LEU A 173 -14.72 -14.21 6.72
N TYR A 174 -15.72 -13.74 5.95
CA TYR A 174 -16.01 -14.19 4.59
C TYR A 174 -15.03 -13.64 3.55
N LYS A 175 -14.52 -12.42 3.76
CA LYS A 175 -13.53 -11.79 2.86
C LYS A 175 -12.24 -12.60 2.72
N ARG A 176 -11.89 -13.44 3.71
CA ARG A 176 -10.67 -14.27 3.73
C ARG A 176 -10.66 -15.34 2.64
N GLY A 177 -11.84 -15.73 2.13
CA GLY A 177 -11.96 -16.67 1.01
C GLY A 177 -11.82 -16.04 -0.37
N ILE A 178 -11.81 -14.71 -0.46
CA ILE A 178 -11.94 -13.97 -1.72
C ILE A 178 -10.56 -13.54 -2.21
N ALA A 179 -10.30 -13.77 -3.49
CA ALA A 179 -9.03 -13.46 -4.12
C ALA A 179 -9.21 -12.73 -5.44
N ARG A 180 -8.28 -11.81 -5.71
CA ARG A 180 -8.08 -11.21 -7.03
C ARG A 180 -7.42 -12.24 -7.93
N MET A 181 -7.95 -12.42 -9.13
CA MET A 181 -7.40 -13.30 -10.15
C MET A 181 -6.66 -12.47 -11.19
N LEU A 182 -5.42 -12.85 -11.51
CA LEU A 182 -4.71 -12.43 -12.72
C LEU A 182 -4.43 -13.69 -13.54
N PHE A 183 -5.04 -13.81 -14.70
CA PHE A 183 -5.06 -15.07 -15.44
C PHE A 183 -4.76 -14.91 -16.92
N ARG A 184 -4.10 -15.93 -17.48
CA ARG A 184 -3.77 -16.00 -18.90
C ARG A 184 -4.86 -16.71 -19.69
N GLU A 185 -5.16 -16.21 -20.88
CA GLU A 185 -5.92 -16.93 -21.90
C GLU A 185 -5.26 -16.68 -23.27
N GLY A 186 -4.58 -17.71 -23.80
CA GLY A 186 -3.73 -17.54 -24.97
C GLY A 186 -2.52 -16.64 -24.66
N SER A 187 -2.38 -15.54 -25.39
CA SER A 187 -1.28 -14.57 -25.19
C SER A 187 -1.65 -13.39 -24.30
N TYR A 188 -2.89 -13.29 -23.82
CA TYR A 188 -3.38 -12.14 -23.07
C TYR A 188 -3.59 -12.47 -21.60
N TRP A 189 -3.51 -11.44 -20.77
CA TRP A 189 -3.74 -11.50 -19.33
C TRP A 189 -4.94 -10.65 -18.94
N TYR A 190 -5.69 -11.13 -17.95
CA TYR A 190 -6.94 -10.52 -17.54
C TYR A 190 -7.13 -10.55 -16.02
N TYR A 191 -7.90 -9.58 -15.51
CA TYR A 191 -8.39 -9.55 -14.13
C TYR A 191 -9.80 -10.12 -14.01
N CYS A 192 -10.01 -10.88 -12.96
CA CYS A 192 -11.31 -11.32 -12.45
C CYS A 192 -11.26 -11.46 -10.91
N THR A 193 -12.37 -11.88 -10.31
CA THR A 193 -12.46 -12.23 -8.89
C THR A 193 -13.02 -13.64 -8.74
N GLY A 194 -12.79 -14.26 -7.58
CA GLY A 194 -13.54 -15.44 -7.15
C GLY A 194 -13.39 -15.72 -5.66
N THR A 195 -13.89 -16.87 -5.22
CA THR A 195 -13.86 -17.27 -3.81
C THR A 195 -13.52 -18.75 -3.62
N LEU A 196 -12.77 -19.06 -2.56
CA LEU A 196 -12.74 -20.41 -2.00
C LEU A 196 -14.14 -20.83 -1.57
N ILE A 197 -14.50 -22.08 -1.82
CA ILE A 197 -15.84 -22.61 -1.55
C ILE A 197 -15.78 -23.94 -0.81
N ASN A 198 -16.59 -24.07 0.24
CA ASN A 198 -16.67 -25.27 1.06
C ASN A 198 -17.40 -26.42 0.33
N ASN A 199 -17.15 -27.66 0.77
CA ASN A 199 -17.85 -28.86 0.31
C ASN A 199 -18.34 -29.69 1.51
N THR A 200 -19.26 -30.63 1.29
CA THR A 200 -19.90 -31.38 2.40
C THR A 200 -18.97 -32.30 3.19
N ASN A 201 -17.76 -32.58 2.70
CA ASN A 201 -16.73 -33.26 3.48
C ASN A 201 -16.01 -32.33 4.46
N GLN A 202 -16.09 -31.00 4.27
CA GLN A 202 -15.40 -29.99 5.07
C GLN A 202 -13.90 -30.29 5.22
N ASP A 203 -13.25 -30.62 4.10
CA ASP A 203 -11.89 -31.16 4.07
C ASP A 203 -10.83 -30.13 3.65
N GLY A 204 -11.23 -28.87 3.40
CA GLY A 204 -10.31 -27.82 2.94
C GLY A 204 -9.79 -28.03 1.52
N THR A 205 -10.41 -28.90 0.70
CA THR A 205 -10.08 -29.01 -0.73
C THR A 205 -10.22 -27.62 -1.37
N PRO A 206 -9.16 -27.05 -1.98
CA PRO A 206 -9.12 -25.65 -2.45
C PRO A 206 -9.90 -25.44 -3.74
N TYR A 207 -11.19 -25.75 -3.70
CA TYR A 207 -12.13 -25.37 -4.73
C TYR A 207 -12.32 -23.86 -4.72
N PHE A 208 -12.19 -23.27 -5.90
CA PHE A 208 -12.29 -21.84 -6.13
C PHE A 208 -13.32 -21.59 -7.21
N LEU A 209 -14.36 -20.83 -6.87
CA LEU A 209 -15.52 -20.52 -7.70
C LEU A 209 -15.35 -19.12 -8.30
N THR A 210 -15.58 -19.02 -9.61
CA THR A 210 -15.55 -17.78 -10.41
C THR A 210 -16.54 -17.88 -11.58
N ALA A 211 -16.56 -16.91 -12.50
CA ALA A 211 -17.40 -16.92 -13.70
C ALA A 211 -16.78 -17.73 -14.85
N GLU A 212 -17.59 -18.19 -15.80
CA GLU A 212 -17.09 -18.94 -16.97
C GLU A 212 -16.37 -18.04 -17.96
N HIS A 213 -16.83 -16.82 -18.14
CA HIS A 213 -16.14 -15.86 -19.01
C HIS A 213 -14.77 -15.41 -18.46
N CYS A 214 -14.47 -15.71 -17.19
CA CYS A 214 -13.12 -15.56 -16.60
C CYS A 214 -12.21 -16.74 -16.99
N GLY A 215 -11.87 -16.83 -18.27
CA GLY A 215 -10.92 -17.82 -18.79
C GLY A 215 -11.53 -19.20 -19.07
N GLY A 216 -12.81 -19.25 -19.41
CA GLY A 216 -13.50 -20.49 -19.77
C GLY A 216 -12.86 -21.20 -20.96
N SER A 217 -12.27 -20.48 -21.90
CA SER A 217 -11.60 -21.06 -23.08
C SER A 217 -10.09 -21.29 -22.90
N ALA A 218 -9.53 -20.86 -21.77
CA ALA A 218 -8.12 -21.06 -21.43
C ALA A 218 -7.73 -22.54 -21.52
N SER A 219 -6.48 -22.78 -21.92
CA SER A 219 -5.93 -24.13 -21.96
C SER A 219 -5.59 -24.67 -20.57
N ALA A 220 -5.22 -25.95 -20.47
CA ALA A 220 -4.67 -26.48 -19.21
C ALA A 220 -3.32 -25.83 -18.86
N ALA A 221 -2.49 -25.53 -19.86
CA ALA A 221 -1.22 -24.84 -19.68
C ALA A 221 -1.42 -23.40 -19.18
N ASP A 222 -2.42 -22.69 -19.70
CA ASP A 222 -2.78 -21.37 -19.18
C ASP A 222 -3.19 -21.44 -17.71
N ARG A 223 -4.05 -22.40 -17.35
CA ARG A 223 -4.51 -22.56 -15.97
C ARG A 223 -3.38 -22.90 -14.99
N ASN A 224 -2.27 -23.47 -15.43
CA ASN A 224 -1.10 -23.72 -14.57
C ASN A 224 -0.37 -22.43 -14.16
N VAL A 225 -0.56 -21.32 -14.88
CA VAL A 225 0.13 -20.05 -14.62
C VAL A 225 -0.80 -18.96 -14.10
N TRP A 226 -2.08 -19.27 -13.89
CA TRP A 226 -3.05 -18.36 -13.27
C TRP A 226 -2.62 -18.00 -11.86
N GLN A 227 -2.84 -16.75 -11.47
CA GLN A 227 -2.41 -16.16 -10.22
C GLN A 227 -3.63 -15.75 -9.37
N PHE A 228 -3.62 -16.12 -8.10
CA PHE A 228 -4.69 -15.87 -7.13
C PHE A 228 -4.12 -15.14 -5.91
N TYR A 229 -4.49 -13.88 -5.74
CA TYR A 229 -4.00 -12.99 -4.68
C TYR A 229 -5.02 -12.93 -3.54
N PHE A 230 -4.73 -13.62 -2.44
CA PHE A 230 -5.54 -13.60 -1.23
C PHE A 230 -5.22 -12.39 -0.37
N ASN A 231 -6.16 -11.97 0.48
CA ASN A 231 -6.00 -10.85 1.40
C ASN A 231 -5.56 -9.54 0.72
N TYR A 232 -5.76 -9.40 -0.60
CA TYR A 232 -5.35 -8.23 -1.38
C TYR A 232 -6.30 -7.06 -1.09
N GLU A 233 -6.19 -6.45 0.09
CA GLU A 233 -7.10 -5.43 0.62
C GLU A 233 -6.35 -4.32 1.36
N ARG A 234 -7.01 -3.17 1.56
CA ARG A 234 -6.49 -2.05 2.36
C ARG A 234 -6.64 -2.33 3.85
N PRO A 235 -5.74 -1.81 4.72
CA PRO A 235 -5.88 -2.00 6.17
C PRO A 235 -7.15 -1.40 6.77
N GLY A 236 -7.65 -0.29 6.21
CA GLY A 236 -8.85 0.41 6.71
C GLY A 236 -9.72 0.95 5.57
N CYS A 237 -10.58 1.92 5.91
CA CYS A 237 -11.48 2.54 4.94
C CYS A 237 -10.79 3.45 3.90
N PRO A 238 -9.79 4.27 4.27
CA PRO A 238 -9.09 5.10 3.28
C PRO A 238 -8.31 4.26 2.26
N ASN A 239 -8.10 4.81 1.05
CA ASN A 239 -7.24 4.20 0.02
C ASN A 239 -5.75 4.37 0.33
N THR A 240 -5.31 4.04 1.55
CA THR A 240 -3.93 4.12 2.03
C THR A 240 -3.39 2.75 2.43
N GLY A 241 -2.06 2.61 2.55
CA GLY A 241 -1.37 1.35 2.83
C GLY A 241 -1.28 0.43 1.60
N THR A 242 -0.43 -0.60 1.65
CA THR A 242 -0.19 -1.52 0.52
C THR A 242 -0.82 -2.89 0.77
N PRO A 243 -1.59 -3.47 -0.18
CA PRO A 243 -2.13 -4.81 -0.02
C PRO A 243 -1.01 -5.87 0.01
N PRO A 244 -1.16 -6.95 0.79
CA PRO A 244 -0.19 -8.05 0.78
C PRO A 244 -0.18 -8.79 -0.56
N THR A 245 0.97 -9.35 -0.92
CA THR A 245 1.20 -10.14 -2.15
C THR A 245 1.05 -11.65 -1.91
N ASN A 246 0.03 -12.06 -1.16
CA ASN A 246 -0.24 -13.46 -0.82
C ASN A 246 -0.73 -14.25 -2.05
N LEU A 247 0.22 -14.83 -2.80
CA LEU A 247 -0.03 -15.42 -4.13
C LEU A 247 -0.07 -16.96 -4.11
N ARG A 248 -1.12 -17.54 -4.67
CA ARG A 248 -1.11 -18.93 -5.18
C ARG A 248 -1.15 -18.97 -6.69
N THR A 249 -0.50 -19.96 -7.27
CA THR A 249 -0.45 -20.16 -8.72
C THR A 249 -1.00 -21.53 -9.13
N GLY A 250 -1.62 -21.55 -10.30
CA GLY A 250 -2.04 -22.78 -10.95
C GLY A 250 -3.34 -23.37 -10.42
N CYS A 251 -4.13 -23.92 -11.33
CA CYS A 251 -5.36 -24.62 -11.00
C CYS A 251 -5.74 -25.66 -12.06
N VAL A 252 -6.69 -26.53 -11.69
CA VAL A 252 -7.30 -27.51 -12.58
C VAL A 252 -8.79 -27.24 -12.69
N LEU A 253 -9.30 -27.13 -13.92
CA LEU A 253 -10.72 -27.00 -14.20
C LEU A 253 -11.50 -28.23 -13.71
N LYS A 254 -12.61 -28.01 -13.00
CA LYS A 254 -13.51 -29.08 -12.52
C LYS A 254 -14.86 -29.05 -13.21
N ALA A 255 -15.49 -27.89 -13.27
CA ALA A 255 -16.76 -27.71 -13.95
C ALA A 255 -16.92 -26.28 -14.46
N LYS A 256 -17.75 -26.10 -15.48
CA LYS A 256 -18.18 -24.78 -15.94
C LYS A 256 -19.55 -24.81 -16.62
N GLY A 257 -20.31 -23.74 -16.46
CA GLY A 257 -21.56 -23.47 -17.17
C GLY A 257 -21.39 -22.24 -18.05
N LEU A 258 -21.67 -22.36 -19.35
CA LEU A 258 -21.51 -21.26 -20.30
C LEU A 258 -22.37 -20.05 -19.90
N ILE A 259 -21.93 -18.85 -20.26
CA ILE A 259 -22.77 -17.65 -20.17
C ILE A 259 -23.98 -17.74 -21.10
N SER A 260 -23.76 -18.07 -22.38
CA SER A 260 -24.82 -18.23 -23.37
C SER A 260 -25.62 -19.50 -23.12
N GLY A 261 -26.90 -19.35 -22.85
CA GLY A 261 -27.81 -20.46 -22.53
C GLY A 261 -27.59 -21.14 -21.18
N GLY A 262 -26.67 -20.62 -20.35
CA GLY A 262 -26.38 -21.15 -19.01
C GLY A 262 -26.42 -20.07 -17.93
N SER A 263 -25.58 -20.22 -16.92
CA SER A 263 -25.49 -19.32 -15.77
C SER A 263 -24.09 -18.77 -15.50
N ASP A 264 -23.13 -18.93 -16.42
CA ASP A 264 -21.80 -18.31 -16.31
C ASP A 264 -21.04 -18.60 -15.00
N PHE A 265 -20.67 -19.86 -14.77
CA PHE A 265 -19.83 -20.23 -13.62
C PHE A 265 -18.66 -21.11 -14.05
N GLN A 266 -17.59 -21.07 -13.28
CA GLN A 266 -16.47 -21.98 -13.38
C GLN A 266 -15.98 -22.35 -11.99
N LEU A 267 -15.82 -23.66 -11.75
CA LEU A 267 -15.17 -24.22 -10.59
C LEU A 267 -13.80 -24.75 -10.99
N VAL A 268 -12.76 -24.22 -10.36
CA VAL A 268 -11.40 -24.75 -10.45
C VAL A 268 -10.96 -25.29 -9.08
N GLN A 269 -9.96 -26.15 -9.08
CA GLN A 269 -9.25 -26.55 -7.86
C GLN A 269 -7.85 -25.97 -7.95
N LEU A 270 -7.44 -25.17 -6.97
CA LEU A 270 -6.07 -24.65 -6.90
C LEU A 270 -5.08 -25.81 -6.73
N ASN A 271 -3.88 -25.68 -7.31
CA ASN A 271 -2.86 -26.72 -7.21
C ASN A 271 -2.33 -26.90 -5.79
N SER A 272 -2.36 -25.82 -4.99
CA SER A 272 -1.99 -25.81 -3.58
C SER A 272 -2.98 -24.95 -2.79
N ALA A 273 -3.34 -25.39 -1.57
CA ALA A 273 -4.17 -24.61 -0.68
C ALA A 273 -3.40 -23.36 -0.16
N PRO A 274 -4.07 -22.22 0.10
CA PRO A 274 -3.44 -21.13 0.83
C PRO A 274 -2.93 -21.62 2.20
N PRO A 275 -1.74 -21.19 2.65
CA PRO A 275 -1.15 -21.61 3.91
C PRO A 275 -1.91 -21.00 5.10
N GLN A 276 -1.76 -21.64 6.27
CA GLN A 276 -2.37 -21.20 7.53
C GLN A 276 -2.09 -19.74 7.88
N ALA A 277 -0.87 -19.25 7.60
CA ALA A 277 -0.46 -17.88 7.89
C ALA A 277 -1.35 -16.81 7.22
N TRP A 278 -2.06 -17.18 6.14
CA TRP A 278 -2.98 -16.26 5.44
C TRP A 278 -4.42 -16.37 5.95
N ASN A 279 -4.66 -17.27 6.91
CA ASN A 279 -5.95 -17.51 7.56
C ASN A 279 -7.11 -17.74 6.57
N PRO A 280 -6.97 -18.68 5.61
CA PRO A 280 -7.96 -18.85 4.55
C PRO A 280 -9.30 -19.36 5.09
N TYR A 281 -10.38 -18.87 4.49
CA TYR A 281 -11.74 -19.32 4.79
C TYR A 281 -12.44 -19.84 3.54
N TYR A 282 -13.10 -20.99 3.67
CA TYR A 282 -13.81 -21.63 2.57
C TYR A 282 -15.28 -21.25 2.69
N ASN A 283 -15.74 -20.33 1.84
CA ASN A 283 -17.07 -19.76 2.00
C ASN A 283 -18.18 -20.82 1.87
N GLY A 284 -19.22 -20.66 2.68
CA GLY A 284 -20.42 -21.49 2.61
C GLY A 284 -21.29 -21.15 1.40
N TRP A 285 -22.29 -21.97 1.13
CA TRP A 285 -23.18 -21.77 -0.02
C TRP A 285 -24.63 -22.10 0.30
N ASP A 286 -25.52 -21.47 -0.46
CA ASP A 286 -26.96 -21.71 -0.44
C ASP A 286 -27.44 -21.93 -1.88
N ARG A 287 -27.97 -23.13 -2.15
CA ARG A 287 -28.49 -23.54 -3.46
C ARG A 287 -30.02 -23.49 -3.55
N ASN A 288 -30.69 -22.89 -2.58
CA ASN A 288 -32.12 -22.63 -2.66
C ASN A 288 -32.46 -21.66 -3.79
N THR A 289 -33.70 -21.74 -4.28
CA THR A 289 -34.24 -20.82 -5.28
C THR A 289 -34.98 -19.63 -4.67
N THR A 290 -35.03 -19.55 -3.34
CA THR A 290 -35.60 -18.42 -2.60
C THR A 290 -34.66 -17.23 -2.74
N PRO A 291 -35.12 -16.06 -3.21
CA PRO A 291 -34.25 -14.91 -3.32
C PRO A 291 -33.85 -14.35 -1.95
N ALA A 292 -32.58 -13.98 -1.80
CA ALA A 292 -32.09 -13.29 -0.61
C ALA A 292 -32.68 -11.87 -0.51
N THR A 293 -32.95 -11.41 0.70
CA THR A 293 -33.53 -10.08 1.01
C THR A 293 -32.49 -9.09 1.53
N GLY A 294 -31.21 -9.34 1.25
CA GLY A 294 -30.10 -8.51 1.67
C GLY A 294 -28.78 -9.30 1.72
N GLY A 295 -27.67 -8.56 1.66
CA GLY A 295 -26.32 -9.08 1.76
C GLY A 295 -25.33 -8.16 1.05
N VAL A 296 -24.22 -8.72 0.58
CA VAL A 296 -23.16 -7.97 -0.09
C VAL A 296 -22.58 -8.73 -1.29
N GLY A 297 -22.03 -8.00 -2.26
CA GLY A 297 -21.00 -8.49 -3.16
C GLY A 297 -19.62 -8.05 -2.65
N ILE A 298 -18.63 -8.94 -2.66
CA ILE A 298 -17.24 -8.60 -2.29
C ILE A 298 -16.33 -8.96 -3.45
N HIS A 299 -15.60 -7.99 -3.97
CA HIS A 299 -15.01 -8.07 -5.31
C HIS A 299 -13.74 -7.22 -5.49
N HIS A 300 -13.06 -7.37 -6.62
CA HIS A 300 -11.89 -6.59 -7.03
C HIS A 300 -12.19 -5.78 -8.31
N PRO A 301 -12.86 -4.62 -8.19
CA PRO A 301 -13.19 -3.78 -9.33
C PRO A 301 -11.91 -3.16 -9.90
N SER A 302 -11.81 -3.11 -11.22
CA SER A 302 -10.62 -2.70 -11.98
C SER A 302 -9.33 -3.48 -11.66
N GLY A 303 -9.45 -4.61 -10.95
CA GLY A 303 -8.30 -5.32 -10.40
C GLY A 303 -7.68 -4.65 -9.16
N ASP A 304 -8.34 -3.68 -8.54
CA ASP A 304 -7.88 -2.96 -7.35
C ASP A 304 -8.01 -3.83 -6.08
N ALA A 305 -7.59 -3.28 -4.93
CA ALA A 305 -7.83 -3.80 -3.60
C ALA A 305 -9.31 -4.13 -3.36
N LYS A 306 -9.54 -5.14 -2.52
CA LYS A 306 -10.87 -5.70 -2.26
C LYS A 306 -11.88 -4.65 -1.80
N LYS A 307 -13.03 -4.63 -2.46
CA LYS A 307 -14.16 -3.73 -2.19
C LYS A 307 -15.40 -4.51 -1.77
N ILE A 308 -16.36 -3.81 -1.20
CA ILE A 308 -17.67 -4.31 -0.79
C ILE A 308 -18.78 -3.46 -1.41
N SER A 309 -19.89 -4.11 -1.78
CA SER A 309 -21.08 -3.48 -2.32
C SER A 309 -22.31 -4.07 -1.67
N THR A 310 -23.07 -3.23 -0.96
CA THR A 310 -24.21 -3.66 -0.15
C THR A 310 -25.51 -3.66 -0.95
N TYR A 311 -26.39 -4.63 -0.71
CA TYR A 311 -27.77 -4.59 -1.18
C TYR A 311 -28.72 -4.91 -0.02
N THR A 312 -29.80 -4.13 0.11
CA THR A 312 -30.85 -4.32 1.12
C THR A 312 -32.19 -4.77 0.51
N GLY A 313 -32.30 -4.71 -0.82
CA GLY A 313 -33.48 -5.18 -1.55
C GLY A 313 -33.49 -6.69 -1.76
N THR A 314 -34.65 -7.23 -2.15
CA THR A 314 -34.78 -8.64 -2.53
C THR A 314 -34.19 -8.89 -3.91
N LEU A 315 -33.30 -9.89 -4.03
CA LEU A 315 -32.81 -10.36 -5.31
C LEU A 315 -33.99 -10.81 -6.19
N THR A 316 -33.88 -10.61 -7.50
CA THR A 316 -34.95 -11.01 -8.44
C THR A 316 -34.42 -11.96 -9.50
N SER A 317 -35.24 -12.88 -9.97
CA SER A 317 -34.84 -13.79 -11.05
C SER A 317 -34.80 -13.04 -12.38
N ALA A 318 -33.73 -13.23 -13.16
CA ALA A 318 -33.56 -12.60 -14.46
C ALA A 318 -32.97 -13.57 -15.49
N SER A 319 -33.13 -13.20 -16.77
CA SER A 319 -32.52 -13.85 -17.93
C SER A 319 -31.79 -12.79 -18.76
N PRO A 320 -30.73 -12.17 -18.22
CA PRO A 320 -30.11 -11.01 -18.85
C PRO A 320 -29.39 -11.40 -20.16
N ASN A 321 -29.20 -10.41 -21.02
CA ASN A 321 -28.22 -10.46 -22.08
C ASN A 321 -26.98 -9.70 -21.60
N ILE A 322 -25.86 -10.41 -21.50
CA ILE A 322 -24.60 -9.87 -20.98
C ILE A 322 -23.57 -10.00 -22.11
N GLY A 323 -23.01 -8.88 -22.59
CA GLY A 323 -22.01 -8.93 -23.67
C GLY A 323 -22.51 -9.54 -24.99
N GLY A 324 -23.80 -9.46 -25.28
CA GLY A 324 -24.42 -10.13 -26.43
C GLY A 324 -24.77 -11.61 -26.21
N SER A 325 -24.40 -12.18 -25.06
CA SER A 325 -24.73 -13.56 -24.67
C SER A 325 -26.01 -13.60 -23.84
N GLN A 326 -27.04 -14.26 -24.37
CA GLN A 326 -28.29 -14.48 -23.65
C GLN A 326 -28.13 -15.60 -22.61
N MET A 327 -28.23 -15.27 -21.32
CA MET A 327 -28.25 -16.27 -20.26
C MET A 327 -29.55 -17.10 -20.29
N ALA A 328 -29.52 -18.29 -19.69
CA ALA A 328 -30.68 -19.16 -19.63
C ALA A 328 -31.87 -18.53 -18.87
N SER A 329 -33.06 -19.08 -19.08
CA SER A 329 -34.27 -18.59 -18.42
C SER A 329 -34.15 -18.66 -16.90
N ASN A 330 -34.26 -17.50 -16.24
CA ASN A 330 -34.20 -17.30 -14.79
C ASN A 330 -32.91 -17.82 -14.12
N SER A 331 -31.81 -17.92 -14.88
CA SER A 331 -30.54 -18.44 -14.40
C SER A 331 -29.69 -17.44 -13.63
N ALA A 332 -30.10 -16.16 -13.55
CA ALA A 332 -29.40 -15.11 -12.84
C ALA A 332 -30.24 -14.45 -11.74
N TRP A 333 -29.59 -14.02 -10.66
CA TRP A 333 -30.06 -13.01 -9.72
C TRP A 333 -29.77 -11.63 -10.29
N ARG A 334 -30.79 -10.77 -10.33
CA ARG A 334 -30.67 -9.34 -10.53
C ARG A 334 -30.58 -8.66 -9.17
N VAL A 335 -29.53 -7.88 -8.97
CA VAL A 335 -29.27 -7.05 -7.78
C VAL A 335 -29.26 -5.58 -8.17
N VAL A 336 -29.70 -4.72 -7.26
CA VAL A 336 -29.51 -3.27 -7.32
C VAL A 336 -28.85 -2.87 -6.01
N TRP A 337 -27.72 -2.17 -6.10
CA TRP A 337 -26.91 -1.82 -4.94
C TRP A 337 -27.56 -0.69 -4.12
N THR A 338 -27.35 -0.75 -2.82
CA THR A 338 -27.83 0.24 -1.85
C THR A 338 -26.68 1.16 -1.48
N GLN A 339 -26.92 2.47 -1.47
CA GLN A 339 -25.97 3.45 -0.93
C GLN A 339 -25.83 3.27 0.58
N THR A 340 -24.59 3.31 1.08
CA THR A 340 -24.24 3.27 2.49
C THR A 340 -23.64 4.61 2.93
N ALA A 341 -23.34 4.75 4.22
CA ALA A 341 -22.64 5.93 4.74
C ALA A 341 -21.23 6.10 4.14
N ASN A 342 -20.61 5.02 3.66
CA ASN A 342 -19.26 5.02 3.11
C ASN A 342 -19.21 5.14 1.58
N GLY A 343 -20.36 5.29 0.91
CA GLY A 343 -20.44 5.44 -0.53
C GLY A 343 -21.54 4.59 -1.16
N HIS A 344 -21.48 4.40 -2.47
CA HIS A 344 -22.44 3.57 -3.21
C HIS A 344 -21.70 2.50 -3.99
N GLY A 345 -21.13 1.55 -3.25
CA GLY A 345 -20.38 0.42 -3.82
C GLY A 345 -21.19 -0.27 -4.93
N CYS A 346 -20.56 -0.47 -6.07
CA CYS A 346 -21.19 -1.11 -7.22
C CYS A 346 -20.25 -2.22 -7.75
N THR A 347 -20.19 -2.53 -9.04
CA THR A 347 -19.12 -3.41 -9.55
C THR A 347 -18.61 -2.88 -10.88
N GLU A 348 -17.37 -3.22 -11.24
CA GLU A 348 -16.69 -2.83 -12.49
C GLU A 348 -16.07 -4.03 -13.21
N GLY A 349 -15.43 -3.82 -14.36
CA GLY A 349 -14.55 -4.84 -14.96
C GLY A 349 -13.55 -5.36 -13.92
N GLY A 350 -13.23 -6.66 -13.92
CA GLY A 350 -12.41 -7.29 -12.88
C GLY A 350 -13.19 -7.83 -11.68
N SER A 351 -14.39 -7.29 -11.42
CA SER A 351 -15.29 -7.82 -10.39
C SER A 351 -15.92 -9.16 -10.80
N SER A 352 -15.91 -9.47 -12.10
CA SER A 352 -16.47 -10.69 -12.68
C SER A 352 -16.05 -11.94 -11.93
N GLY A 353 -17.01 -12.83 -11.67
CA GLY A 353 -16.80 -14.06 -10.90
C GLY A 353 -16.83 -13.89 -9.38
N SER A 354 -16.88 -12.67 -8.86
CA SER A 354 -17.05 -12.43 -7.42
C SER A 354 -18.34 -13.05 -6.88
N PRO A 355 -18.33 -13.52 -5.62
CA PRO A 355 -19.54 -14.03 -4.98
C PRO A 355 -20.50 -12.90 -4.61
N ILE A 356 -21.79 -13.20 -4.66
CA ILE A 356 -22.83 -12.48 -3.90
C ILE A 356 -23.25 -13.32 -2.70
N PHE A 357 -23.25 -12.70 -1.52
CA PHE A 357 -23.64 -13.31 -0.25
C PHE A 357 -25.07 -12.91 0.12
N ASN A 358 -25.77 -13.80 0.82
CA ASN A 358 -26.97 -13.43 1.59
C ASN A 358 -26.58 -12.98 3.01
N ASN A 359 -27.52 -12.43 3.79
CA ASN A 359 -27.29 -12.01 5.19
C ASN A 359 -26.79 -13.11 6.14
N ALA A 360 -26.89 -14.40 5.77
CA ALA A 360 -26.31 -15.50 6.54
C ALA A 360 -24.84 -15.78 6.18
N GLY A 361 -24.25 -14.98 5.29
CA GLY A 361 -22.89 -15.14 4.81
C GLY A 361 -22.69 -16.33 3.89
N LEU A 362 -23.75 -16.79 3.21
CA LEU A 362 -23.68 -17.89 2.25
C LEU A 362 -23.67 -17.35 0.82
N VAL A 363 -22.80 -17.92 -0.02
CA VAL A 363 -22.74 -17.57 -1.45
C VAL A 363 -24.00 -18.08 -2.16
N VAL A 364 -24.70 -17.17 -2.86
CA VAL A 364 -25.93 -17.47 -3.64
C VAL A 364 -25.76 -17.30 -5.15
N GLY A 365 -24.58 -16.84 -5.61
CA GLY A 365 -24.25 -16.73 -7.04
C GLY A 365 -22.89 -16.10 -7.32
N THR A 366 -22.52 -16.01 -8.60
CA THR A 366 -21.27 -15.39 -9.10
C THR A 366 -21.54 -14.29 -10.11
N LEU A 367 -20.82 -13.16 -10.05
CA LEU A 367 -21.06 -12.02 -10.94
C LEU A 367 -20.79 -12.39 -12.39
N SER A 368 -21.78 -12.19 -13.26
CA SER A 368 -21.65 -12.34 -14.71
C SER A 368 -21.43 -11.01 -15.42
N GLY A 369 -22.01 -9.93 -14.89
CA GLY A 369 -21.92 -8.59 -15.47
C GLY A 369 -23.12 -7.73 -15.10
N GLY A 370 -23.24 -6.57 -15.75
CA GLY A 370 -24.33 -5.63 -15.51
C GLY A 370 -23.97 -4.20 -15.86
N SER A 371 -24.91 -3.29 -15.66
CA SER A 371 -24.80 -1.90 -16.09
C SER A 371 -24.59 -0.91 -14.95
N SER A 372 -24.31 -1.38 -13.73
CA SER A 372 -23.90 -0.51 -12.63
C SER A 372 -22.47 0.00 -12.84
N TYR A 373 -22.25 1.28 -12.58
CA TYR A 373 -20.97 2.00 -12.53
C TYR A 373 -21.11 3.13 -11.51
N CYS A 374 -20.06 3.82 -11.07
CA CYS A 374 -20.22 4.93 -10.14
C CYS A 374 -20.98 6.12 -10.74
N SER A 375 -20.97 6.24 -12.07
CA SER A 375 -21.82 7.19 -12.81
C SER A 375 -23.29 6.74 -12.94
N SER A 376 -23.61 5.50 -12.59
CA SER A 376 -24.95 4.91 -12.69
C SER A 376 -25.14 3.81 -11.62
N PRO A 377 -24.99 4.11 -10.32
CA PRO A 377 -24.83 3.08 -9.29
C PRO A 377 -26.13 2.32 -8.97
N SER A 378 -27.27 2.90 -9.36
CA SER A 378 -28.60 2.27 -9.23
C SER A 378 -28.96 1.33 -10.39
N ASN A 379 -28.13 1.22 -11.43
CA ASN A 379 -28.33 0.24 -12.48
C ASN A 379 -28.07 -1.18 -11.95
N PRO A 380 -28.75 -2.20 -12.51
CA PRO A 380 -28.65 -3.55 -11.97
C PRO A 380 -27.40 -4.29 -12.43
N ASP A 381 -26.97 -5.20 -11.56
CA ASP A 381 -26.03 -6.27 -11.85
C ASP A 381 -26.67 -7.64 -11.82
N TYR A 382 -26.00 -8.60 -12.45
CA TYR A 382 -26.49 -9.94 -12.64
C TYR A 382 -25.48 -10.98 -12.19
N TYR A 383 -25.90 -11.81 -11.25
CA TYR A 383 -25.12 -12.91 -10.71
C TYR A 383 -25.75 -14.23 -11.17
N GLY A 384 -25.00 -15.10 -11.84
CA GLY A 384 -25.44 -16.46 -12.11
C GLY A 384 -25.82 -17.16 -10.80
N LYS A 385 -26.98 -17.82 -10.75
CA LYS A 385 -27.50 -18.40 -9.51
C LYS A 385 -26.75 -19.66 -9.12
N PHE A 386 -26.35 -19.77 -7.86
CA PHE A 386 -25.77 -20.98 -7.32
C PHE A 386 -26.69 -22.21 -7.48
N SER A 387 -28.00 -22.01 -7.32
CA SER A 387 -29.02 -23.05 -7.58
C SER A 387 -28.98 -23.59 -9.02
N TYR A 388 -28.64 -22.74 -9.99
CA TYR A 388 -28.53 -23.13 -11.41
C TYR A 388 -27.15 -23.76 -11.70
N HIS A 389 -26.08 -23.23 -11.10
CA HIS A 389 -24.74 -23.83 -11.13
C HIS A 389 -24.76 -25.28 -10.60
N TRP A 390 -25.64 -25.56 -9.63
CA TRP A 390 -25.71 -26.85 -8.97
C TRP A 390 -25.90 -28.02 -9.92
N GLN A 391 -26.79 -27.91 -10.91
CA GLN A 391 -27.14 -29.02 -11.81
C GLN A 391 -27.80 -28.62 -13.15
N SER A 392 -28.09 -27.33 -13.39
CA SER A 392 -28.96 -26.91 -14.50
C SER A 392 -28.23 -26.50 -15.78
N ASN A 393 -26.90 -26.40 -15.78
CA ASN A 393 -26.09 -26.08 -16.96
C ASN A 393 -25.81 -27.30 -17.87
N GLY A 394 -26.13 -28.52 -17.41
CA GLY A 394 -25.86 -29.75 -18.14
C GLY A 394 -25.84 -30.97 -17.22
N THR A 395 -25.82 -32.17 -17.80
CA THR A 395 -25.95 -33.43 -17.04
C THR A 395 -24.61 -34.09 -16.69
N THR A 396 -23.51 -33.65 -17.30
CA THR A 396 -22.16 -34.20 -17.05
C THR A 396 -21.45 -33.47 -15.91
N ASN A 397 -20.53 -34.14 -15.22
CA ASN A 397 -19.88 -33.58 -14.02
C ASN A 397 -19.07 -32.31 -14.28
N ASP A 398 -18.61 -32.09 -15.50
CA ASP A 398 -17.93 -30.87 -15.93
C ASP A 398 -18.88 -29.69 -16.16
N LYS A 399 -20.19 -29.85 -15.92
CA LYS A 399 -21.23 -28.82 -16.10
C LYS A 399 -21.97 -28.45 -14.83
N ARG A 400 -21.58 -28.98 -13.68
CA ARG A 400 -22.35 -28.82 -12.43
C ARG A 400 -21.48 -28.84 -11.18
N LEU A 401 -21.90 -28.11 -10.15
CA LEU A 401 -21.20 -28.04 -8.85
C LEU A 401 -21.45 -29.27 -7.97
N GLU A 402 -22.64 -29.87 -8.05
CA GLU A 402 -23.09 -31.02 -7.23
C GLU A 402 -22.00 -32.09 -6.98
N PRO A 403 -21.36 -32.70 -7.99
CA PRO A 403 -20.42 -33.80 -7.77
C PRO A 403 -19.13 -33.38 -7.05
N TRP A 404 -18.85 -32.07 -6.97
CA TRP A 404 -17.65 -31.52 -6.34
C TRP A 404 -17.93 -30.96 -4.96
N LEU A 405 -19.07 -30.30 -4.78
CA LEU A 405 -19.42 -29.63 -3.52
C LEU A 405 -20.28 -30.49 -2.60
N ASP A 406 -20.97 -31.51 -3.12
CA ASP A 406 -21.63 -32.55 -2.34
C ASP A 406 -21.27 -33.96 -2.83
N PRO A 407 -19.99 -34.35 -2.75
CA PRO A 407 -19.52 -35.65 -3.28
C PRO A 407 -20.14 -36.85 -2.55
N ALA A 408 -20.58 -36.66 -1.31
CA ALA A 408 -21.28 -37.67 -0.52
C ALA A 408 -22.79 -37.73 -0.80
N ASN A 409 -23.32 -36.86 -1.67
CA ASN A 409 -24.74 -36.75 -2.02
C ASN A 409 -25.64 -36.67 -0.77
N THR A 410 -25.24 -35.82 0.17
CA THR A 410 -25.98 -35.55 1.42
C THR A 410 -27.33 -34.87 1.16
N GLY A 411 -27.46 -34.17 0.03
CA GLY A 411 -28.69 -33.50 -0.38
C GLY A 411 -28.98 -32.20 0.38
N VAL A 412 -28.05 -31.68 1.18
CA VAL A 412 -28.22 -30.42 1.92
C VAL A 412 -28.47 -29.25 0.97
N MET A 413 -29.31 -28.30 1.39
CA MET A 413 -29.64 -27.10 0.59
C MET A 413 -28.73 -25.91 0.92
N THR A 414 -28.14 -25.92 2.11
CA THR A 414 -27.20 -24.92 2.58
C THR A 414 -26.04 -25.62 3.28
N LEU A 415 -24.86 -25.02 3.23
CA LEU A 415 -23.69 -25.46 3.97
C LEU A 415 -22.95 -24.22 4.49
N PRO A 416 -22.65 -24.12 5.80
CA PRO A 416 -21.83 -23.02 6.34
C PRO A 416 -20.41 -23.07 5.76
N GLY A 417 -19.67 -21.98 5.93
CA GLY A 417 -18.26 -21.97 5.56
C GLY A 417 -17.43 -22.87 6.47
N TYR A 418 -16.23 -23.20 5.99
CA TYR A 418 -15.26 -24.02 6.71
C TYR A 418 -14.00 -23.20 6.96
N ASP A 419 -13.65 -23.08 8.23
CA ASP A 419 -12.37 -22.52 8.66
C ASP A 419 -11.43 -23.67 9.05
N PRO A 420 -10.45 -24.04 8.21
CA PRO A 420 -9.51 -25.12 8.51
C PRO A 420 -8.61 -24.85 9.72
N TYR A 421 -8.54 -23.60 10.19
CA TYR A 421 -7.66 -23.15 11.28
C TYR A 421 -8.42 -22.44 12.41
N GLY A 422 -9.75 -22.43 12.35
CA GLY A 422 -10.62 -21.68 13.25
C GLY A 422 -10.70 -22.30 14.64
N GLY A 423 -9.81 -21.85 15.54
CA GLY A 423 -10.11 -21.80 16.96
C GLY A 423 -11.31 -20.86 17.23
N ILE A 424 -11.85 -20.92 18.44
CA ILE A 424 -12.87 -19.96 18.89
C ILE A 424 -12.18 -18.63 19.19
N ILE A 425 -12.65 -17.53 18.60
CA ILE A 425 -12.12 -16.18 18.86
C ILE A 425 -13.27 -15.35 19.43
N PRO A 426 -13.25 -15.02 20.73
CA PRO A 426 -14.23 -14.10 21.32
C PRO A 426 -14.11 -12.72 20.69
N ASN A 427 -15.25 -12.12 20.34
CA ASN A 427 -15.32 -10.72 19.94
C ASN A 427 -16.76 -10.20 20.15
N PHE A 428 -16.93 -8.90 20.35
CA PHE A 428 -18.23 -8.27 20.51
C PHE A 428 -18.16 -6.77 20.22
N VAL A 429 -19.33 -6.14 20.06
CA VAL A 429 -19.51 -4.69 19.89
C VAL A 429 -20.69 -4.19 20.71
N ALA A 430 -20.66 -2.93 21.13
CA ALA A 430 -21.81 -2.22 21.70
C ALA A 430 -22.44 -1.30 20.65
N ASP A 431 -23.76 -1.11 20.69
CA ASP A 431 -24.47 -0.18 19.82
C ASP A 431 -24.10 1.30 20.07
N LYS A 432 -23.66 1.61 21.29
CA LYS A 432 -23.13 2.91 21.71
C LYS A 432 -22.01 2.71 22.73
N THR A 433 -21.01 3.58 22.72
CA THR A 433 -19.91 3.60 23.71
C THR A 433 -20.07 4.72 24.73
N VAL A 434 -21.07 5.59 24.56
CA VAL A 434 -21.45 6.63 25.52
C VAL A 434 -22.96 6.51 25.76
N ALA A 435 -23.39 6.47 27.01
CA ALA A 435 -24.81 6.35 27.38
C ALA A 435 -25.12 7.12 28.67
N PHE A 436 -26.37 7.51 28.87
CA PHE A 436 -26.81 8.12 30.13
C PHE A 436 -27.09 7.05 31.20
N ILE A 437 -27.07 7.45 32.48
CA ILE A 437 -27.44 6.56 33.59
C ILE A 437 -28.87 6.03 33.37
N GLY A 438 -29.04 4.71 33.47
CA GLY A 438 -30.31 4.04 33.18
C GLY A 438 -30.68 3.92 31.69
N GLU A 439 -29.88 4.46 30.76
CA GLU A 439 -30.05 4.22 29.32
C GLU A 439 -29.61 2.80 28.94
N GLU A 440 -30.29 2.21 27.97
CA GLU A 440 -29.99 0.88 27.45
C GLU A 440 -28.80 0.92 26.47
N VAL A 441 -27.83 0.02 26.68
CA VAL A 441 -26.71 -0.30 25.80
C VAL A 441 -26.87 -1.76 25.35
N VAL A 442 -26.78 -2.01 24.05
CA VAL A 442 -26.96 -3.34 23.45
C VAL A 442 -25.61 -3.90 23.01
N PHE A 443 -25.21 -5.01 23.62
CA PHE A 443 -23.99 -5.73 23.25
C PHE A 443 -24.29 -6.88 22.31
N THR A 444 -23.60 -6.93 21.17
CA THR A 444 -23.76 -7.95 20.12
C THR A 444 -22.49 -8.78 19.98
N ASP A 445 -22.63 -10.10 19.98
CA ASP A 445 -21.53 -11.04 19.71
C ASP A 445 -21.04 -10.93 18.27
N LEU A 446 -19.72 -10.83 18.12
CA LEU A 446 -18.99 -10.92 16.85
C LEU A 446 -18.00 -12.09 16.84
N SER A 447 -18.12 -12.99 17.82
CA SER A 447 -17.22 -14.12 17.98
C SER A 447 -17.20 -15.01 16.74
N THR A 448 -16.02 -15.54 16.41
CA THR A 448 -15.82 -16.44 15.28
C THR A 448 -15.36 -17.81 15.74
N GLY A 449 -15.59 -18.83 14.91
CA GLY A 449 -15.24 -20.23 15.19
C GLY A 449 -16.45 -21.15 15.16
N SER A 450 -16.30 -22.33 14.55
CA SER A 450 -17.40 -23.29 14.33
C SER A 450 -17.75 -24.15 15.55
N ASN A 451 -16.94 -24.08 16.62
CA ASN A 451 -17.08 -24.90 17.83
C ASN A 451 -17.50 -24.09 19.07
N ILE A 452 -18.10 -22.91 18.91
CA ILE A 452 -18.65 -22.14 20.04
C ILE A 452 -19.89 -22.87 20.56
N THR A 453 -19.84 -23.29 21.83
CA THR A 453 -20.91 -24.04 22.51
C THR A 453 -21.48 -23.28 23.72
N SER A 454 -20.79 -22.24 24.20
CA SER A 454 -21.26 -21.38 25.28
C SER A 454 -20.62 -19.99 25.23
N TRP A 455 -21.37 -18.99 25.72
CA TRP A 455 -20.99 -17.59 25.87
C TRP A 455 -21.22 -17.18 27.32
N SER A 456 -20.25 -16.48 27.89
CA SER A 456 -20.31 -15.91 29.24
C SER A 456 -19.90 -14.45 29.18
N TRP A 457 -20.85 -13.56 29.45
CA TRP A 457 -20.66 -12.12 29.42
C TRP A 457 -20.48 -11.55 30.81
N ASN A 458 -19.62 -10.54 30.94
CA ASN A 458 -19.53 -9.63 32.07
C ASN A 458 -19.57 -8.20 31.53
N PHE A 459 -20.55 -7.41 31.97
CA PHE A 459 -20.78 -6.06 31.47
C PHE A 459 -20.16 -4.96 32.36
N GLY A 460 -19.34 -5.33 33.35
CA GLY A 460 -18.63 -4.36 34.18
C GLY A 460 -19.47 -3.78 35.32
N ASP A 461 -18.86 -2.85 36.06
CA ASP A 461 -19.39 -2.36 37.33
C ASP A 461 -20.66 -1.50 37.19
N GLY A 462 -21.66 -1.81 38.01
CA GLY A 462 -22.95 -1.10 38.02
C GLY A 462 -23.91 -1.47 36.88
N ALA A 463 -23.57 -2.46 36.06
CA ALA A 463 -24.41 -3.00 35.00
C ALA A 463 -25.61 -3.81 35.54
N ASN A 464 -26.75 -3.71 34.84
CA ASN A 464 -27.95 -4.50 35.06
C ASN A 464 -28.55 -4.98 33.71
N PRO A 465 -28.48 -6.28 33.39
CA PRO A 465 -27.84 -7.34 34.18
C PRO A 465 -26.31 -7.19 34.19
N ALA A 466 -25.65 -7.62 35.27
CA ALA A 466 -24.18 -7.56 35.38
C ALA A 466 -23.46 -8.61 34.51
N THR A 467 -24.13 -9.74 34.25
CA THR A 467 -23.61 -10.85 33.46
C THR A 467 -24.74 -11.45 32.63
N ALA A 468 -24.42 -12.08 31.50
CA ALA A 468 -25.37 -12.85 30.72
C ALA A 468 -24.75 -14.14 30.16
N THR A 469 -25.61 -15.08 29.76
CA THR A 469 -25.23 -16.30 29.06
C THR A 469 -25.96 -16.39 27.72
N GLY A 470 -25.32 -17.00 26.73
CA GLY A 470 -25.84 -17.10 25.36
C GLY A 470 -25.32 -16.00 24.45
N GLN A 471 -25.50 -16.19 23.14
CA GLN A 471 -24.85 -15.39 22.09
C GLN A 471 -25.20 -13.89 22.13
N GLY A 472 -26.32 -13.50 22.75
CA GLY A 472 -26.82 -12.13 22.61
C GLY A 472 -27.56 -11.92 21.28
N PRO A 473 -27.90 -10.68 20.92
CA PRO A 473 -27.54 -9.45 21.65
C PRO A 473 -28.15 -9.38 23.05
N HIS A 474 -27.49 -8.67 23.96
CA HIS A 474 -27.93 -8.44 25.34
C HIS A 474 -28.08 -6.94 25.60
N THR A 475 -29.22 -6.55 26.16
CA THR A 475 -29.49 -5.16 26.57
C THR A 475 -29.12 -4.97 28.03
N VAL A 476 -28.34 -3.94 28.32
CA VAL A 476 -27.75 -3.65 29.64
C VAL A 476 -27.98 -2.18 29.99
N THR A 477 -28.31 -1.89 31.23
CA THR A 477 -28.38 -0.52 31.78
C THR A 477 -27.33 -0.34 32.86
N TYR A 478 -26.86 0.87 33.10
CA TYR A 478 -25.86 1.15 34.14
C TYR A 478 -26.42 2.08 35.21
N SER A 479 -26.09 1.76 36.46
CA SER A 479 -26.51 2.47 37.68
C SER A 479 -25.39 3.29 38.32
N SER A 480 -24.22 3.34 37.69
CA SER A 480 -23.06 4.11 38.15
C SER A 480 -22.37 4.79 36.96
N LEU A 481 -21.90 6.01 37.19
CA LEU A 481 -21.17 6.83 36.20
C LEU A 481 -19.77 6.28 35.90
N GLY A 482 -19.12 6.86 34.89
CA GLY A 482 -17.74 6.57 34.52
C GLY A 482 -17.58 5.42 33.53
N TYR A 483 -16.33 5.06 33.26
CA TYR A 483 -15.97 4.01 32.32
C TYR A 483 -16.31 2.60 32.81
N LYS A 484 -16.59 1.69 31.88
CA LYS A 484 -16.99 0.30 32.12
C LYS A 484 -16.14 -0.64 31.25
N THR A 485 -15.52 -1.62 31.88
CA THR A 485 -14.82 -2.74 31.22
C THR A 485 -15.79 -3.89 30.95
N ILE A 486 -15.82 -4.39 29.72
CA ILE A 486 -16.69 -5.51 29.30
C ILE A 486 -15.83 -6.67 28.85
N SER A 487 -16.25 -7.89 29.18
CA SER A 487 -15.59 -9.11 28.70
C SER A 487 -16.58 -10.18 28.21
N LEU A 488 -16.17 -10.93 27.20
CA LEU A 488 -16.88 -12.09 26.66
C LEU A 488 -15.96 -13.31 26.65
N THR A 489 -16.37 -14.37 27.34
CA THR A 489 -15.67 -15.67 27.35
C THR A 489 -16.46 -16.72 26.57
N LEU A 490 -15.79 -17.44 25.67
CA LEU A 490 -16.36 -18.55 24.91
C LEU A 490 -15.86 -19.89 25.42
N ASN A 491 -16.76 -20.87 25.54
CA ASN A 491 -16.45 -22.24 26.01
C ASN A 491 -15.72 -22.30 27.37
N GLY A 492 -15.70 -21.21 28.13
CA GLY A 492 -14.89 -21.08 29.35
C GLY A 492 -13.37 -21.13 29.10
N GLN A 493 -12.92 -20.85 27.87
CA GLN A 493 -11.51 -21.00 27.47
C GLN A 493 -10.90 -19.69 26.98
N GLU A 494 -11.50 -19.11 25.93
CA GLU A 494 -10.97 -17.90 25.28
C GLU A 494 -11.79 -16.68 25.71
N THR A 495 -11.14 -15.58 26.07
CA THR A 495 -11.80 -14.36 26.55
C THR A 495 -11.32 -13.12 25.80
N GLU A 496 -12.27 -12.30 25.36
CA GLU A 496 -12.03 -10.93 24.89
C GLU A 496 -12.40 -9.97 26.02
N THR A 497 -11.55 -8.98 26.30
CA THR A 497 -11.81 -7.93 27.30
C THR A 497 -11.54 -6.57 26.66
N LYS A 498 -12.52 -5.67 26.72
CA LYS A 498 -12.39 -4.27 26.31
C LYS A 498 -12.44 -3.40 27.55
N GLU A 499 -11.28 -2.87 27.94
CA GLU A 499 -11.12 -1.92 29.04
C GLU A 499 -11.75 -0.57 28.67
N ASP A 500 -12.35 0.10 29.65
CA ASP A 500 -12.94 1.44 29.51
C ASP A 500 -13.88 1.64 28.30
N TYR A 501 -14.60 0.59 27.93
CA TYR A 501 -15.30 0.48 26.66
C TYR A 501 -16.62 1.27 26.59
N ILE A 502 -17.36 1.39 27.71
CA ILE A 502 -18.58 2.21 27.79
C ILE A 502 -18.39 3.32 28.81
N PHE A 503 -18.72 4.56 28.44
CA PHE A 503 -18.75 5.71 29.36
C PHE A 503 -20.19 6.09 29.72
N ILE A 504 -20.49 6.11 31.03
CA ILE A 504 -21.84 6.42 31.55
C ILE A 504 -21.88 7.83 32.15
N LYS A 505 -22.76 8.69 31.60
CA LYS A 505 -22.97 10.10 32.00
C LYS A 505 -24.35 10.34 32.62
N GLU A 506 -24.56 11.49 33.28
CA GLU A 506 -25.87 11.88 33.83
C GLU A 506 -26.78 12.47 32.73
N PRO A 507 -28.10 12.17 32.68
CA PRO A 507 -29.02 12.69 31.67
C PRO A 507 -29.17 14.22 31.76
N SER A 508 -28.87 14.89 30.66
CA SER A 508 -29.25 16.28 30.41
C SER A 508 -30.74 16.34 30.04
N ASN A 509 -31.50 17.17 30.75
CA ASN A 509 -32.92 17.38 30.46
C ASN A 509 -33.07 18.27 29.22
N THR A 510 -33.25 17.71 28.03
CA THR A 510 -33.63 18.49 26.83
C THR A 510 -34.52 17.70 25.86
N TYR A 511 -35.52 18.39 25.31
CA TYR A 511 -36.62 17.88 24.48
C TYR A 511 -36.18 17.62 23.02
N LEU A 512 -36.65 16.52 22.42
CA LEU A 512 -36.41 16.12 21.02
C LEU A 512 -37.22 16.94 20.01
N LEU A 513 -36.60 17.39 18.90
CA LEU A 513 -37.25 17.49 17.58
C LEU A 513 -36.26 17.16 16.44
N TYR A 514 -36.76 16.36 15.51
CA TYR A 514 -36.10 15.72 14.36
C TYR A 514 -35.88 16.71 13.20
N GLU A 515 -34.80 16.58 12.42
CA GLU A 515 -34.85 16.99 11.00
C GLU A 515 -33.90 16.21 10.08
N GLN A 516 -34.33 16.13 8.82
CA GLN A 516 -33.92 15.20 7.78
C GLN A 516 -33.12 15.94 6.70
N GLU A 517 -32.01 15.35 6.25
CA GLU A 517 -31.14 15.85 5.17
C GLU A 517 -31.89 16.07 3.84
N PRO A 518 -31.61 17.17 3.11
CA PRO A 518 -32.25 17.49 1.84
C PRO A 518 -31.54 16.79 0.68
N ASN A 519 -32.30 16.16 -0.22
CA ASN A 519 -31.77 15.71 -1.50
C ASN A 519 -32.12 16.67 -2.63
N THR A 520 -31.07 17.07 -3.34
CA THR A 520 -30.97 17.96 -4.48
C THR A 520 -31.56 17.39 -5.78
N ALA A 521 -32.12 18.25 -6.64
CA ALA A 521 -31.68 18.51 -8.02
C ALA A 521 -32.82 19.10 -8.89
N GLY A 522 -32.47 20.11 -9.68
CA GLY A 522 -33.40 20.98 -10.41
C GLY A 522 -33.89 20.47 -11.78
N GLY A 523 -34.82 21.23 -12.37
CA GLY A 523 -35.15 21.09 -13.79
C GLY A 523 -36.60 21.42 -14.20
N SER A 524 -36.86 22.71 -14.40
CA SER A 524 -37.88 23.26 -15.32
C SER A 524 -39.36 23.26 -14.91
N ALA A 525 -40.00 24.38 -15.26
CA ALA A 525 -41.22 24.91 -14.71
C ALA A 525 -42.49 24.08 -15.02
N VAL A 526 -43.22 23.70 -13.97
CA VAL A 526 -44.66 23.45 -14.01
C VAL A 526 -45.29 24.02 -12.75
N ASN A 527 -46.19 24.99 -12.94
CA ASN A 527 -47.14 25.45 -11.92
C ASN A 527 -47.98 24.28 -11.41
N SER A 528 -47.79 23.88 -10.15
CA SER A 528 -48.82 23.17 -9.39
C SER A 528 -48.84 23.72 -7.98
N THR A 529 -49.94 24.38 -7.64
CA THR A 529 -50.39 24.64 -6.27
C THR A 529 -50.12 23.47 -5.35
N LEU A 530 -49.47 23.70 -4.21
CA LEU A 530 -49.89 23.25 -2.87
C LEU A 530 -48.83 23.57 -1.79
N THR A 531 -49.38 24.04 -0.67
CA THR A 531 -48.97 23.89 0.75
C THR A 531 -47.66 24.53 1.25
N GLU A 532 -47.87 25.58 2.05
CA GLU A 532 -47.08 26.04 3.22
C GLU A 532 -45.86 25.18 3.57
N GLY A 533 -44.67 25.79 3.54
CA GLY A 533 -43.45 25.19 4.09
C GLY A 533 -42.20 25.29 3.21
N SER A 534 -42.06 26.30 2.34
CA SER A 534 -40.78 26.61 1.69
C SER A 534 -40.12 27.77 2.44
N ASN A 535 -38.98 27.53 3.07
CA ASN A 535 -38.12 28.57 3.65
C ASN A 535 -37.59 29.47 2.52
N TYR A 536 -38.33 30.54 2.24
CA TYR A 536 -37.73 31.83 1.96
C TYR A 536 -37.63 32.58 3.28
N LEU A 537 -36.64 33.48 3.40
CA LEU A 537 -36.77 34.63 4.28
C LEU A 537 -38.10 35.34 3.96
N VAL A 538 -39.12 35.12 4.78
CA VAL A 538 -40.04 36.22 5.08
C VAL A 538 -39.22 37.16 5.95
N ALA A 539 -39.05 38.39 5.49
CA ALA A 539 -38.47 39.46 6.26
C ALA A 539 -39.39 39.75 7.46
N ASP A 540 -39.13 39.12 8.60
CA ASP A 540 -39.85 39.46 9.83
C ASP A 540 -39.12 40.59 10.54
N ASN A 541 -39.43 41.81 10.08
CA ASN A 541 -39.77 42.99 10.89
C ASN A 541 -39.83 44.23 10.01
N TYR A 542 -40.99 44.46 9.36
CA TYR A 542 -41.42 45.79 8.93
C TYR A 542 -42.56 46.22 9.85
N PRO A 543 -42.29 46.89 10.99
CA PRO A 543 -43.34 47.13 11.97
C PRO A 543 -44.40 48.16 11.55
N ASP A 544 -44.22 48.91 10.45
CA ASP A 544 -45.13 50.02 10.08
C ASP A 544 -45.44 50.16 8.57
N LEU A 545 -45.29 49.12 7.75
CA LEU A 545 -45.76 49.13 6.35
C LEU A 545 -47.10 48.39 6.22
N SER A 546 -48.21 49.12 6.12
CA SER A 546 -49.48 48.56 5.66
C SER A 546 -49.55 48.59 4.13
N GLY A 547 -48.91 47.62 3.47
CA GLY A 547 -48.90 47.44 2.01
C GLY A 547 -48.03 46.27 1.58
N SER A 548 -48.31 45.66 0.41
CA SER A 548 -47.59 44.49 -0.10
C SER A 548 -46.46 44.88 -1.06
N ILE A 549 -45.20 44.75 -0.64
CA ILE A 549 -44.03 44.86 -1.52
C ILE A 549 -43.90 43.56 -2.32
N GLU A 550 -44.00 43.64 -3.64
CA GLU A 550 -43.95 42.45 -4.51
C GLU A 550 -42.53 42.10 -4.97
N LYS A 551 -41.58 43.06 -4.98
CA LYS A 551 -40.21 42.82 -5.50
C LYS A 551 -39.16 43.79 -4.96
N VAL A 552 -37.95 43.28 -4.70
CA VAL A 552 -36.75 44.05 -4.32
C VAL A 552 -35.62 43.77 -5.33
N VAL A 553 -34.89 44.79 -5.75
CA VAL A 553 -33.76 44.67 -6.70
C VAL A 553 -32.60 45.58 -6.28
N VAL A 554 -31.39 45.03 -6.18
CA VAL A 554 -30.13 45.74 -5.89
C VAL A 554 -29.39 45.99 -7.20
N TYR A 555 -28.94 47.24 -7.44
CA TYR A 555 -28.41 47.65 -8.75
C TYR A 555 -26.88 47.83 -8.81
N GLY A 556 -26.15 47.66 -7.70
CA GLY A 556 -24.67 47.67 -7.68
C GLY A 556 -24.08 48.42 -6.49
N ILE A 557 -22.79 48.22 -6.25
CA ILE A 557 -21.97 48.90 -5.23
C ILE A 557 -21.09 49.92 -5.96
N TYR A 558 -21.12 51.18 -5.55
CA TYR A 558 -20.34 52.25 -6.19
C TYR A 558 -19.72 53.14 -5.13
N ALA A 559 -18.44 53.48 -5.24
CA ALA A 559 -17.87 54.58 -4.46
C ALA A 559 -18.35 55.90 -5.08
N ILE A 560 -19.11 56.71 -4.33
CA ILE A 560 -19.57 58.02 -4.80
C ILE A 560 -18.82 59.10 -4.02
N ASN A 561 -18.03 59.91 -4.72
CA ASN A 561 -17.49 61.14 -4.15
C ASN A 561 -18.60 62.20 -4.12
N THR A 562 -19.09 62.58 -2.94
CA THR A 562 -20.21 63.53 -2.79
C THR A 562 -19.80 65.01 -2.74
N GLY A 563 -18.55 65.39 -3.05
CA GLY A 563 -18.16 66.78 -2.82
C GLY A 563 -16.91 67.38 -3.48
N GLY A 564 -16.20 66.69 -4.38
CA GLY A 564 -14.99 67.24 -5.02
C GLY A 564 -14.63 66.59 -6.36
N ALA A 565 -13.73 67.21 -7.13
CA ALA A 565 -13.22 66.60 -8.36
C ALA A 565 -12.53 65.26 -8.04
N TRP A 566 -12.67 64.27 -8.94
CA TRP A 566 -12.28 62.85 -8.81
C TRP A 566 -10.87 62.52 -8.28
N SER A 567 -9.97 63.50 -8.12
CA SER A 567 -8.57 63.30 -7.71
C SER A 567 -8.31 63.40 -6.20
N GLU A 568 -9.34 63.53 -5.35
CA GLU A 568 -9.17 63.80 -3.91
C GLU A 568 -10.07 62.93 -3.01
N CYS A 569 -10.23 61.63 -3.30
CA CYS A 569 -10.84 60.72 -2.32
C CYS A 569 -9.90 60.59 -1.10
N THR A 570 -10.41 60.87 0.10
CA THR A 570 -9.66 60.70 1.35
C THR A 570 -10.18 59.49 2.15
N PRO A 571 -9.39 58.89 3.06
CA PRO A 571 -9.81 57.73 3.88
C PRO A 571 -11.05 57.97 4.77
N GLU A 572 -11.56 59.20 4.82
CA GLU A 572 -12.71 59.63 5.61
C GLU A 572 -14.01 59.68 4.79
N ASP A 573 -13.97 59.39 3.48
CA ASP A 573 -15.15 59.35 2.61
C ASP A 573 -15.86 57.97 2.67
N ASN A 574 -17.16 57.94 2.99
CA ASN A 574 -17.95 56.71 3.10
C ASN A 574 -18.19 56.01 1.76
N ILE A 575 -18.27 54.67 1.76
CA ILE A 575 -18.72 53.89 0.60
C ILE A 575 -20.25 53.74 0.69
N SER A 576 -20.98 54.20 -0.33
CA SER A 576 -22.44 54.04 -0.39
C SER A 576 -22.88 52.92 -1.33
N PHE A 577 -24.06 52.34 -1.10
CA PHE A 577 -24.75 51.48 -2.08
C PHE A 577 -26.23 51.81 -2.17
N ASN A 578 -26.84 51.52 -3.33
CA ASN A 578 -28.24 51.87 -3.62
C ASN A 578 -29.13 50.60 -3.76
N VAL A 579 -30.32 50.61 -3.13
CA VAL A 579 -31.32 49.53 -3.21
C VAL A 579 -32.70 50.07 -3.58
N ALA A 580 -33.38 49.42 -4.53
CA ALA A 580 -34.70 49.82 -4.99
C ALA A 580 -35.80 48.83 -4.56
N PHE A 581 -36.93 49.37 -4.10
CA PHE A 581 -38.12 48.61 -3.69
C PHE A 581 -39.29 48.93 -4.63
N TYR A 582 -39.98 47.90 -5.12
CA TYR A 582 -41.17 48.05 -5.96
C TYR A 582 -42.44 47.92 -5.14
N ASP A 583 -43.24 48.98 -5.12
CA ASP A 583 -44.57 48.98 -4.56
C ASP A 583 -45.63 49.10 -5.68
N PRO A 584 -46.34 48.02 -6.01
CA PRO A 584 -47.36 48.04 -7.05
C PRO A 584 -48.61 48.88 -6.71
N SER A 585 -48.78 49.31 -5.45
CA SER A 585 -49.97 50.00 -4.95
C SER A 585 -49.91 51.54 -4.97
N ALA A 586 -48.78 52.13 -5.35
CA ALA A 586 -48.57 53.58 -5.28
C ALA A 586 -49.31 54.36 -6.39
N GLU A 587 -50.45 54.99 -6.08
CA GLU A 587 -50.85 56.22 -6.78
C GLU A 587 -49.84 57.33 -6.37
N GLN A 588 -49.31 58.06 -7.35
CA GLN A 588 -48.14 58.95 -7.21
C GLN A 588 -48.03 59.69 -5.87
N PRO A 589 -46.82 59.79 -5.27
CA PRO A 589 -46.66 60.40 -3.95
C PRO A 589 -46.99 61.89 -3.99
N ASP A 590 -47.89 62.31 -3.11
CA ASP A 590 -48.17 63.71 -2.79
C ASP A 590 -46.99 64.26 -1.97
N TRP A 591 -46.47 65.44 -2.36
CA TRP A 591 -45.13 65.93 -2.02
C TRP A 591 -44.99 66.61 -0.65
N GLU A 592 -45.86 66.35 0.32
CA GLU A 592 -45.87 67.13 1.56
C GLU A 592 -46.16 66.32 2.83
N ASN A 593 -45.25 65.40 3.22
CA ASN A 593 -44.89 65.24 4.64
C ASN A 593 -43.63 64.37 4.81
N PRO A 594 -42.44 64.95 5.02
CA PRO A 594 -41.25 64.20 5.42
C PRO A 594 -41.33 64.00 6.94
N ASN A 595 -41.50 62.76 7.41
CA ASN A 595 -41.04 62.27 8.72
C ASN A 595 -41.67 60.89 8.98
N HIS A 596 -40.98 59.83 8.57
CA HIS A 596 -41.08 58.53 9.21
C HIS A 596 -39.66 58.06 9.51
N GLU A 597 -39.25 58.18 10.77
CA GLU A 597 -38.01 57.60 11.30
C GLU A 597 -38.19 56.07 11.36
N PHE A 598 -37.26 55.32 10.77
CA PHE A 598 -37.10 53.88 10.95
C PHE A 598 -35.70 53.64 11.53
N SER A 599 -35.59 52.84 12.59
CA SER A 599 -34.30 52.51 13.21
C SER A 599 -33.80 51.14 12.74
N LEU A 600 -32.71 51.16 12.00
CA LEU A 600 -31.61 50.18 12.02
C LEU A 600 -30.32 51.01 12.15
N GLY A 601 -29.30 50.50 12.83
CA GLY A 601 -27.99 51.15 12.89
C GLY A 601 -27.42 51.38 11.48
N SER A 602 -26.97 52.62 11.24
CA SER A 602 -26.50 53.21 9.96
C SER A 602 -27.52 53.22 8.80
N GLU A 603 -28.15 54.38 8.61
CA GLU A 603 -29.34 54.63 7.80
C GLU A 603 -29.11 54.66 6.29
N GLY A 604 -30.16 54.28 5.56
CA GLY A 604 -30.27 54.50 4.13
C GLY A 604 -31.18 55.69 3.86
N SER A 605 -30.68 56.73 3.20
CA SER A 605 -31.47 57.90 2.84
C SER A 605 -32.24 57.67 1.52
N VAL A 606 -33.46 58.20 1.40
CA VAL A 606 -34.22 58.10 0.13
C VAL A 606 -33.49 58.93 -0.93
N TYR A 607 -32.93 58.26 -1.94
CA TYR A 607 -32.18 58.89 -3.02
C TYR A 607 -33.08 59.36 -4.18
N GLY A 608 -34.21 58.68 -4.41
CA GLY A 608 -35.22 59.10 -5.40
C GLY A 608 -36.28 58.03 -5.71
N SER A 609 -37.27 58.36 -6.53
CA SER A 609 -38.35 57.43 -6.92
C SER A 609 -38.67 57.49 -8.42
N TRP A 610 -38.76 56.34 -9.09
CA TRP A 610 -39.07 56.22 -10.53
C TRP A 610 -40.30 55.31 -10.74
N GLY A 611 -41.48 55.92 -10.88
CA GLY A 611 -42.74 55.19 -10.97
C GLY A 611 -43.08 54.51 -9.64
N ASN A 612 -43.34 53.20 -9.68
CA ASN A 612 -43.65 52.38 -8.50
C ASN A 612 -42.39 51.92 -7.74
N TRP A 613 -41.21 52.44 -8.08
CA TRP A 613 -39.95 52.08 -7.44
C TRP A 613 -39.44 53.21 -6.57
N THR A 614 -39.12 52.92 -5.32
CA THR A 614 -38.45 53.85 -4.38
C THR A 614 -37.03 53.37 -4.13
N LEU A 615 -36.05 54.26 -4.29
CA LEU A 615 -34.62 54.00 -4.19
C LEU A 615 -34.04 54.60 -2.91
N TYR A 616 -33.28 53.79 -2.18
CA TYR A 616 -32.65 54.14 -0.91
C TYR A 616 -31.13 53.91 -1.00
N GLN A 617 -30.34 54.78 -0.38
CA GLN A 617 -28.88 54.78 -0.38
C GLN A 617 -28.33 54.62 1.02
N TRP A 618 -27.55 53.57 1.29
CA TRP A 618 -26.90 53.31 2.59
C TRP A 618 -25.39 53.54 2.52
N ASP A 619 -24.83 54.11 3.58
CA ASP A 619 -23.39 54.25 3.79
C ASP A 619 -22.87 53.11 4.67
N ILE A 620 -21.75 52.49 4.29
CA ILE A 620 -21.06 51.48 5.10
C ILE A 620 -19.77 52.08 5.66
N GLU A 621 -19.65 52.09 6.99
CA GLU A 621 -18.38 52.33 7.68
C GLU A 621 -17.57 51.03 7.72
N LEU A 622 -16.34 51.06 7.20
CA LEU A 622 -15.44 49.90 7.24
C LEU A 622 -14.46 50.04 8.41
N PRO A 623 -14.23 48.98 9.21
CA PRO A 623 -13.48 49.08 10.48
C PRO A 623 -11.94 49.06 10.33
N GLY A 624 -11.39 49.36 9.15
CA GLY A 624 -9.97 49.22 8.83
C GLY A 624 -9.37 50.42 8.07
N THR A 625 -8.05 50.46 7.93
CA THR A 625 -7.33 51.54 7.23
C THR A 625 -7.44 51.44 5.72
N VAL A 626 -7.84 52.55 5.08
CA VAL A 626 -7.89 52.71 3.62
C VAL A 626 -6.61 53.41 3.15
N GLU A 627 -5.82 52.77 2.29
CA GLU A 627 -4.68 53.39 1.63
C GLU A 627 -4.95 53.59 0.14
N VAL A 628 -4.73 54.81 -0.33
CA VAL A 628 -4.84 55.22 -1.72
C VAL A 628 -3.43 55.51 -2.25
N ASP A 629 -3.00 54.78 -3.28
CA ASP A 629 -1.71 55.08 -3.90
C ASP A 629 -1.84 56.20 -4.96
N GLY A 630 -0.70 56.77 -5.34
CA GLY A 630 -0.64 57.90 -6.26
C GLY A 630 -1.13 57.62 -7.69
N GLU A 631 -1.58 56.41 -8.00
CA GLU A 631 -2.10 56.00 -9.31
C GLU A 631 -3.62 55.68 -9.28
N GLY A 632 -4.31 55.94 -8.16
CA GLY A 632 -5.78 55.84 -8.05
C GLY A 632 -6.29 54.48 -7.59
N TRP A 633 -5.40 53.64 -7.05
CA TRP A 633 -5.79 52.38 -6.44
C TRP A 633 -6.23 52.57 -5.00
N ILE A 634 -7.35 51.96 -4.62
CA ILE A 634 -7.88 51.93 -3.26
C ILE A 634 -7.69 50.52 -2.72
N SER A 635 -7.02 50.41 -1.58
CA SER A 635 -6.84 49.16 -0.84
C SER A 635 -7.52 49.23 0.52
N VAL A 636 -8.18 48.15 0.90
CA VAL A 636 -8.81 48.02 2.22
C VAL A 636 -8.34 46.72 2.87
N GLN A 637 -7.74 46.85 4.05
CA GLN A 637 -7.27 45.73 4.86
C GLN A 637 -8.16 45.56 6.10
N ALA A 638 -8.69 44.36 6.31
CA ALA A 638 -9.34 44.00 7.56
C ALA A 638 -8.28 43.79 8.68
N ASN A 639 -8.63 44.08 9.93
CA ASN A 639 -7.71 43.94 11.08
C ASN A 639 -7.40 42.46 11.45
N ASP A 640 -8.04 41.50 10.80
CA ASP A 640 -7.79 40.06 10.96
C ASP A 640 -6.92 39.54 9.79
N PRO A 641 -5.75 38.91 10.05
CA PRO A 641 -4.84 38.41 9.02
C PRO A 641 -5.38 37.23 8.19
N THR A 642 -6.53 36.65 8.54
CA THR A 642 -7.17 35.54 7.80
C THR A 642 -8.27 35.98 6.83
N CYS A 643 -8.54 37.28 6.72
CA CYS A 643 -9.65 37.83 5.93
C CYS A 643 -9.24 38.44 4.58
N TRP A 644 -10.26 38.76 3.77
CA TRP A 644 -10.15 39.20 2.37
C TRP A 644 -9.47 40.57 2.21
N PHE A 645 -8.67 40.73 1.15
CA PHE A 645 -8.13 42.02 0.69
C PHE A 645 -8.79 42.42 -0.62
N LEU A 646 -9.21 43.68 -0.72
CA LEU A 646 -9.85 44.22 -1.93
C LEU A 646 -8.98 45.34 -2.50
N TRP A 647 -8.57 45.19 -3.76
CA TRP A 647 -7.78 46.18 -4.48
C TRP A 647 -8.51 46.62 -5.73
N ILE A 648 -8.85 47.90 -5.82
CA ILE A 648 -9.65 48.45 -6.93
C ILE A 648 -8.93 49.63 -7.54
N ASN A 649 -8.76 49.64 -8.86
CA ASN A 649 -8.34 50.83 -9.59
C ASN A 649 -9.56 51.66 -9.92
N SER A 650 -9.78 52.73 -9.15
CA SER A 650 -10.93 53.62 -9.34
C SER A 650 -10.92 54.35 -10.70
N THR A 651 -9.75 54.42 -11.35
CA THR A 651 -9.56 55.15 -12.62
C THR A 651 -9.84 54.30 -13.85
N GLU A 652 -9.62 52.97 -13.77
CA GLU A 652 -9.74 52.03 -14.90
C GLU A 652 -10.91 51.05 -14.77
N GLY A 653 -11.47 50.88 -13.56
CA GLY A 653 -12.65 50.02 -13.32
C GLY A 653 -12.34 48.55 -13.08
N ASP A 654 -11.07 48.18 -12.93
CA ASP A 654 -10.62 46.82 -12.67
C ASP A 654 -10.45 46.54 -11.16
N GLY A 655 -10.80 45.32 -10.74
CA GLY A 655 -10.72 44.89 -9.34
C GLY A 655 -10.04 43.53 -9.16
N TYR A 656 -9.35 43.36 -8.03
CA TYR A 656 -8.77 42.09 -7.60
C TYR A 656 -9.17 41.82 -6.16
N ALA A 657 -9.59 40.58 -5.87
CA ALA A 657 -9.86 40.10 -4.53
C ALA A 657 -8.87 39.00 -4.16
N TYR A 658 -8.39 39.03 -2.92
CA TYR A 658 -7.44 38.05 -2.40
C TYR A 658 -8.02 37.39 -1.14
N GLN A 659 -7.86 36.07 -1.03
CA GLN A 659 -8.16 35.31 0.17
C GLN A 659 -6.88 34.65 0.70
N TYR A 660 -6.57 34.85 1.97
CA TYR A 660 -5.51 34.12 2.66
C TYR A 660 -6.08 32.79 3.17
N THR A 661 -5.48 31.67 2.78
CA THR A 661 -5.98 30.32 3.12
C THR A 661 -5.02 29.55 4.03
N GLY A 662 -4.10 30.24 4.71
CA GLY A 662 -3.01 29.62 5.46
C GLY A 662 -1.95 29.01 4.54
N ASP A 663 -1.77 27.69 4.61
CA ASP A 663 -0.59 26.92 4.17
C ASP A 663 -0.21 27.00 2.68
N LYS A 664 -1.07 27.58 1.82
CA LYS A 664 -0.82 27.70 0.37
C LYS A 664 -0.51 29.12 -0.11
N GLY A 665 -0.52 30.11 0.79
CA GLY A 665 -0.38 31.52 0.43
C GLY A 665 -1.64 32.10 -0.24
N PHE A 666 -1.51 33.29 -0.84
CA PHE A 666 -2.63 34.03 -1.45
C PHE A 666 -3.05 33.44 -2.80
N ILE A 667 -4.35 33.20 -3.00
CA ILE A 667 -4.93 32.84 -4.30
C ILE A 667 -5.45 34.14 -4.97
N MET A 668 -5.10 34.35 -6.24
CA MET A 668 -5.57 35.50 -7.04
C MET A 668 -6.72 35.11 -7.96
N GLU A 669 -7.82 35.86 -7.92
CA GLU A 669 -8.85 35.83 -8.96
C GLU A 669 -9.07 37.23 -9.56
N HIS A 670 -9.10 37.30 -10.89
CA HIS A 670 -9.25 38.55 -11.65
C HIS A 670 -10.73 38.87 -11.85
N LEU A 671 -11.19 40.06 -11.44
CA LEU A 671 -12.53 40.58 -11.73
C LEU A 671 -12.42 41.63 -12.84
N SER A 672 -12.69 41.23 -14.08
CA SER A 672 -12.81 42.16 -15.20
C SER A 672 -14.23 42.74 -15.26
N LEU A 673 -14.34 44.07 -15.32
CA LEU A 673 -15.61 44.81 -15.38
C LEU A 673 -15.60 45.85 -16.50
N ASP A 674 -15.18 45.49 -17.71
CA ASP A 674 -15.31 46.37 -18.89
C ASP A 674 -16.56 46.09 -19.74
N GLY A 675 -17.46 45.22 -19.26
CA GLY A 675 -18.85 45.17 -19.70
C GLY A 675 -19.07 44.84 -21.18
N THR A 676 -18.13 44.16 -21.86
CA THR A 676 -18.28 43.87 -23.30
C THR A 676 -18.29 42.40 -23.74
N ASP A 677 -18.18 41.41 -22.86
CA ASP A 677 -18.56 40.03 -23.23
C ASP A 677 -19.24 39.24 -22.09
N LYS A 678 -20.32 38.55 -22.47
CA LYS A 678 -21.31 37.92 -21.58
C LYS A 678 -20.80 36.62 -20.94
N GLY A 679 -20.74 36.60 -19.62
CA GLY A 679 -20.85 35.39 -18.81
C GLY A 679 -21.54 35.76 -17.50
N ASN A 680 -22.74 35.25 -17.26
CA ASN A 680 -23.45 35.45 -15.98
C ASN A 680 -22.55 35.03 -14.82
N LEU A 681 -22.42 35.89 -13.80
CA LEU A 681 -22.22 35.42 -12.44
C LEU A 681 -23.45 34.58 -12.08
N ASN A 682 -23.31 33.26 -12.11
CA ASN A 682 -24.28 32.30 -11.57
C ASN A 682 -23.95 31.94 -10.11
N HIS A 683 -23.23 32.82 -9.41
CA HIS A 683 -22.93 32.67 -8.00
C HIS A 683 -23.40 33.90 -7.25
N ASP A 684 -24.26 33.66 -6.27
CA ASP A 684 -24.68 34.66 -5.29
C ASP A 684 -23.44 35.13 -4.52
N VAL A 685 -23.11 36.42 -4.63
CA VAL A 685 -22.12 37.04 -3.75
C VAL A 685 -22.85 37.43 -2.46
N GLY A 686 -22.81 36.55 -1.46
CA GLY A 686 -23.29 36.84 -0.11
C GLY A 686 -22.20 37.55 0.68
N PHE A 687 -22.49 38.75 1.21
CA PHE A 687 -21.70 39.36 2.27
C PHE A 687 -22.39 39.05 3.61
N GLN A 688 -21.68 38.40 4.52
CA GLN A 688 -22.16 38.18 5.88
C GLN A 688 -21.65 39.33 6.78
N LEU A 689 -22.52 40.29 7.07
CA LEU A 689 -22.26 41.33 8.07
C LEU A 689 -22.71 40.81 9.43
N TRP A 690 -21.78 40.60 10.36
CA TRP A 690 -22.13 40.34 11.75
C TRP A 690 -22.59 41.63 12.42
N ALA A 691 -23.90 41.85 12.43
CA ALA A 691 -24.58 42.62 13.45
C ALA A 691 -25.13 41.62 14.48
N GLY A 692 -24.54 41.59 15.67
CA GLY A 692 -24.94 40.68 16.73
C GLY A 692 -26.37 40.94 17.21
N MET A 693 -27.25 39.98 16.98
CA MET A 693 -28.46 39.76 17.78
C MET A 693 -28.70 38.25 17.88
N GLY A 694 -28.67 37.71 19.11
CA GLY A 694 -29.16 36.37 19.44
C GLY A 694 -28.20 35.21 19.21
N THR A 695 -26.91 35.31 19.57
CA THR A 695 -26.01 34.15 19.64
C THR A 695 -25.62 33.84 21.08
N ALA A 696 -25.45 32.56 21.37
CA ALA A 696 -25.22 32.04 22.72
C ALA A 696 -23.95 31.20 22.71
N ASN A 697 -22.80 31.82 22.43
CA ASN A 697 -21.55 31.10 22.21
C ASN A 697 -20.45 31.48 23.20
N ILE A 698 -19.61 30.49 23.56
CA ILE A 698 -18.25 30.72 24.06
C ILE A 698 -17.40 31.15 22.86
N LEU A 699 -16.81 32.34 22.96
CA LEU A 699 -15.93 32.93 21.95
C LEU A 699 -14.47 32.57 22.16
N SER A 700 -14.06 32.36 23.41
CA SER A 700 -12.74 31.84 23.76
C SER A 700 -12.82 31.03 25.04
N PHE A 701 -12.02 29.98 25.13
CA PHE A 701 -11.82 29.18 26.32
C PHE A 701 -10.32 28.93 26.44
N ASP A 702 -9.75 29.14 27.63
CA ASP A 702 -8.31 28.99 27.87
C ASP A 702 -8.00 28.65 29.33
N PHE A 703 -6.79 28.15 29.59
CA PHE A 703 -6.18 28.08 30.93
C PHE A 703 -4.92 28.98 30.97
N GLU A 704 -4.03 28.81 31.95
CA GLU A 704 -2.73 29.51 31.91
C GLU A 704 -1.89 28.98 30.74
N GLU A 705 -1.27 29.87 29.95
CA GLU A 705 -0.56 29.54 28.69
C GLU A 705 0.56 28.49 28.86
N ASP A 706 1.11 28.34 30.08
CA ASP A 706 2.17 27.37 30.38
C ASP A 706 1.65 25.94 30.67
N VAL A 707 0.33 25.71 30.73
CA VAL A 707 -0.25 24.38 31.00
C VAL A 707 -1.00 23.79 29.82
N VAL A 708 -1.38 24.58 28.82
CA VAL A 708 -2.17 24.14 27.65
C VAL A 708 -1.26 23.83 26.48
N THR A 709 -1.46 22.69 25.83
CA THR A 709 -0.78 22.34 24.59
C THR A 709 -1.69 22.52 23.37
N GLU A 710 -2.98 22.19 23.49
CA GLU A 710 -3.96 22.33 22.42
C GLU A 710 -5.37 22.60 22.97
N ILE A 711 -6.17 23.39 22.24
CA ILE A 711 -7.61 23.57 22.52
C ILE A 711 -8.38 23.45 21.22
N GLU A 712 -9.32 22.52 21.18
CA GLU A 712 -10.25 22.35 20.07
C GLU A 712 -11.67 22.65 20.55
N ILE A 713 -12.38 23.53 19.84
CA ILE A 713 -13.81 23.77 20.03
C ILE A 713 -14.55 23.18 18.84
N SER A 714 -15.37 22.17 19.09
CA SER A 714 -16.15 21.47 18.07
C SER A 714 -17.65 21.67 18.33
N TYR A 715 -18.40 22.02 17.28
CA TYR A 715 -19.85 22.21 17.38
C TYR A 715 -20.55 20.92 16.98
N ILE A 716 -21.27 20.30 17.93
CA ILE A 716 -22.01 19.06 17.71
C ILE A 716 -23.37 19.38 17.07
N SER A 717 -24.01 20.47 17.51
CA SER A 717 -25.28 20.94 16.99
C SER A 717 -25.47 22.45 17.20
N ASN A 718 -26.62 22.98 16.78
CA ASN A 718 -26.98 24.38 17.01
C ASN A 718 -27.18 24.76 18.50
N SER A 719 -27.16 23.79 19.42
CA SER A 719 -27.32 24.01 20.86
C SER A 719 -26.33 23.21 21.73
N GLU A 720 -25.39 22.47 21.13
CA GLU A 720 -24.39 21.67 21.85
C GLU A 720 -23.03 21.78 21.19
N ALA A 721 -21.99 21.93 22.00
CA ALA A 721 -20.61 22.01 21.58
C ALA A 721 -19.70 21.30 22.58
N GLU A 722 -18.54 20.85 22.12
CA GLU A 722 -17.47 20.29 22.91
C GLU A 722 -16.25 21.22 22.86
N ILE A 723 -15.55 21.29 23.98
CA ILE A 723 -14.24 21.94 24.07
C ILE A 723 -13.29 20.90 24.62
N ASN A 724 -12.40 20.39 23.79
CA ASN A 724 -11.37 19.45 24.20
C ASN A 724 -10.08 20.24 24.40
N VAL A 725 -9.49 20.10 25.58
CA VAL A 725 -8.25 20.78 25.95
C VAL A 725 -7.20 19.74 26.28
N GLU A 726 -6.08 19.78 25.58
CA GLU A 726 -4.90 19.01 25.94
C GLU A 726 -3.98 19.88 26.80
N VAL A 727 -3.51 19.30 27.91
CA VAL A 727 -2.59 19.95 28.84
C VAL A 727 -1.28 19.18 28.94
N VAL A 728 -0.22 19.91 29.30
CA VAL A 728 1.13 19.34 29.47
C VAL A 728 1.08 18.18 30.46
N TYR A 729 1.75 17.07 30.13
CA TYR A 729 1.86 15.90 31.01
C TYR A 729 2.26 16.28 32.46
N GLY A 730 1.51 15.76 33.44
CA GLY A 730 1.75 16.05 34.87
C GLY A 730 1.10 17.35 35.37
N THR A 731 0.30 18.02 34.53
CA THR A 731 -0.56 19.14 34.94
C THR A 731 -1.62 18.66 35.94
N ASP A 732 -1.79 19.37 37.05
CA ASP A 732 -2.85 19.05 38.03
C ASP A 732 -4.23 19.47 37.49
N VAL A 733 -4.86 18.58 36.73
CA VAL A 733 -6.20 18.80 36.14
C VAL A 733 -7.32 18.95 37.18
N THR A 734 -7.06 18.65 38.47
CA THR A 734 -8.05 18.79 39.54
C THR A 734 -8.20 20.24 40.05
N ASN A 735 -7.34 21.14 39.58
CA ASN A 735 -7.21 22.49 40.12
C ASN A 735 -6.84 23.54 39.05
N LEU A 736 -7.57 23.56 37.92
CA LEU A 736 -7.34 24.49 36.81
C LEU A 736 -8.33 25.66 36.83
N THR A 737 -7.88 26.86 36.46
CA THR A 737 -8.73 28.06 36.44
C THR A 737 -8.99 28.49 35.00
N PRO A 738 -10.21 28.33 34.47
CA PRO A 738 -10.50 28.66 33.08
C PRO A 738 -10.72 30.17 32.88
N THR A 739 -10.28 30.68 31.74
CA THR A 739 -10.65 32.00 31.21
C THR A 739 -11.64 31.79 30.07
N ILE A 740 -12.87 32.29 30.24
CA ILE A 740 -13.94 32.09 29.26
C ILE A 740 -14.47 33.45 28.80
N THR A 741 -14.43 33.69 27.50
CA THR A 741 -15.11 34.82 26.87
C THR A 741 -16.37 34.31 26.20
N ILE A 742 -17.51 34.97 26.41
CA ILE A 742 -18.78 34.65 25.76
C ILE A 742 -19.25 35.79 24.87
N THR A 743 -20.26 35.49 24.06
CA THR A 743 -20.93 36.50 23.23
C THR A 743 -21.37 37.69 24.09
N PRO A 744 -21.08 38.95 23.70
CA PRO A 744 -21.52 40.13 24.45
C PRO A 744 -23.03 40.13 24.70
N GLY A 745 -23.44 40.43 25.94
CA GLY A 745 -24.85 40.42 26.36
C GLY A 745 -25.40 39.04 26.76
N ALA A 746 -24.73 37.94 26.38
CA ALA A 746 -25.09 36.60 26.81
C ALA A 746 -24.76 36.36 28.30
N THR A 747 -25.37 35.33 28.89
CA THR A 747 -25.09 34.84 30.25
C THR A 747 -24.53 33.43 30.20
N ILE A 748 -23.68 33.04 31.15
CA ILE A 748 -23.06 31.70 31.22
C ILE A 748 -23.31 31.05 32.58
N ASP A 749 -23.67 29.76 32.61
CA ASP A 749 -23.86 28.99 33.84
C ASP A 749 -22.87 27.81 33.87
N PRO A 750 -22.06 27.62 34.94
CA PRO A 750 -21.98 28.42 36.17
C PRO A 750 -21.51 29.85 35.94
N GLN A 751 -22.07 30.82 36.68
CA GLN A 751 -21.63 32.22 36.59
C GLN A 751 -20.27 32.43 37.30
N PRO A 752 -19.33 33.20 36.72
CA PRO A 752 -18.09 33.56 37.39
C PRO A 752 -18.33 34.50 38.59
N VAL A 753 -17.55 34.37 39.66
CA VAL A 753 -17.64 35.21 40.86
C VAL A 753 -16.70 36.41 40.70
N ASP A 754 -17.22 37.63 40.84
CA ASP A 754 -16.45 38.88 40.62
C ASP A 754 -15.77 38.97 39.24
N GLY A 755 -16.35 38.31 38.21
CA GLY A 755 -15.90 38.39 36.82
C GLY A 755 -14.80 37.40 36.44
N ALA A 756 -14.43 36.46 37.31
CA ALA A 756 -13.50 35.37 37.00
C ALA A 756 -13.97 34.03 37.60
N TYR A 757 -13.55 32.93 36.98
CA TYR A 757 -13.68 31.61 37.58
C TYR A 757 -12.55 31.39 38.60
N GLY A 758 -12.84 30.61 39.64
CA GLY A 758 -11.81 30.04 40.52
C GLY A 758 -11.32 28.71 39.96
N ALA A 759 -10.40 28.06 40.68
CA ALA A 759 -9.94 26.73 40.30
C ALA A 759 -11.08 25.70 40.33
N MET A 760 -11.12 24.86 39.30
CA MET A 760 -12.12 23.83 39.03
C MET A 760 -11.42 22.49 38.77
N ASP A 761 -12.16 21.40 39.03
CA ASP A 761 -11.69 20.04 38.83
C ASP A 761 -12.14 19.52 37.46
N PHE A 762 -11.21 19.39 36.52
CA PHE A 762 -11.44 18.87 35.18
C PHE A 762 -11.05 17.39 35.03
N SER A 763 -10.82 16.67 36.14
CA SER A 763 -10.64 15.20 36.08
C SER A 763 -11.89 14.47 35.55
N GLN A 764 -13.02 15.17 35.47
CA GLN A 764 -14.23 14.81 34.73
C GLN A 764 -14.67 16.02 33.88
N PRO A 765 -15.40 15.79 32.77
CA PRO A 765 -15.86 16.89 31.92
C PRO A 765 -16.70 17.93 32.68
N GLN A 766 -16.39 19.21 32.46
CA GLN A 766 -17.12 20.34 33.03
C GLN A 766 -18.11 20.91 32.01
N VAL A 767 -19.30 21.34 32.47
CA VAL A 767 -20.36 21.80 31.56
C VAL A 767 -20.64 23.29 31.78
N PHE A 768 -20.67 24.05 30.69
CA PHE A 768 -21.04 25.46 30.66
C PHE A 768 -22.23 25.69 29.73
N VAL A 769 -23.25 26.39 30.19
CA VAL A 769 -24.42 26.74 29.36
C VAL A 769 -24.40 28.24 29.07
N VAL A 770 -24.23 28.61 27.81
CA VAL A 770 -24.33 30.02 27.39
C VAL A 770 -25.75 30.27 26.90
N THR A 771 -26.37 31.34 27.39
CA THR A 771 -27.73 31.79 27.02
C THR A 771 -27.64 33.17 26.38
N SER A 772 -28.23 33.36 25.21
CA SER A 772 -28.24 34.65 24.49
C SER A 772 -28.91 35.76 25.32
N GLU A 773 -28.61 37.02 25.00
CA GLU A 773 -29.13 38.20 25.71
C GLU A 773 -30.66 38.26 25.76
N ASP A 774 -31.33 37.82 24.69
CA ASP A 774 -32.79 37.74 24.59
C ASP A 774 -33.40 36.53 25.33
N GLY A 775 -32.56 35.60 25.82
CA GLY A 775 -32.97 34.39 26.53
C GLY A 775 -33.51 33.27 25.64
N GLU A 776 -33.56 33.46 24.33
CA GLU A 776 -34.24 32.55 23.39
C GLU A 776 -33.34 31.41 22.91
N LYS A 777 -32.00 31.57 22.95
CA LYS A 777 -31.05 30.53 22.54
C LYS A 777 -30.13 30.12 23.67
N GLN A 778 -29.85 28.83 23.75
CA GLN A 778 -28.89 28.25 24.68
C GLN A 778 -27.98 27.27 23.96
N THR A 779 -26.69 27.35 24.25
CA THR A 779 -25.69 26.39 23.80
C THR A 779 -24.99 25.79 25.00
N THR A 780 -24.98 24.46 25.07
CA THR A 780 -24.31 23.69 26.13
C THR A 780 -22.92 23.28 25.63
N TYR A 781 -21.88 23.71 26.34
CA TYR A 781 -20.49 23.38 26.10
C TYR A 781 -20.02 22.33 27.11
N THR A 782 -19.54 21.19 26.63
CA THR A 782 -18.87 20.18 27.46
C THR A 782 -17.37 20.32 27.29
N VAL A 783 -16.68 20.72 28.35
CA VAL A 783 -15.23 20.90 28.37
C VAL A 783 -14.59 19.64 28.93
N THR A 784 -13.77 18.97 28.12
CA THR A 784 -12.97 17.82 28.54
C THR A 784 -11.50 18.22 28.54
N VAL A 785 -10.79 17.92 29.62
CA VAL A 785 -9.34 18.15 29.70
C VAL A 785 -8.64 16.80 29.74
N ALA A 786 -7.66 16.60 28.86
CA ALA A 786 -6.82 15.42 28.82
C ALA A 786 -5.35 15.82 28.99
N GLU A 787 -4.58 15.03 29.72
CA GLU A 787 -3.12 15.19 29.73
C GLU A 787 -2.53 14.55 28.47
N GLU A 788 -1.57 15.24 27.84
CA GLU A 788 -0.75 14.61 26.82
C GLU A 788 0.00 13.40 27.40
N PRO A 789 0.09 12.28 26.66
CA PRO A 789 0.87 11.15 27.10
C PRO A 789 2.37 11.50 27.13
N PRO A 790 3.13 11.03 28.13
CA PRO A 790 4.56 11.34 28.22
C PRO A 790 5.32 10.70 27.06
N VAL A 791 6.20 11.48 26.46
CA VAL A 791 7.14 11.01 25.45
C VAL A 791 8.55 10.93 26.00
N PHE A 792 9.31 9.96 25.52
CA PHE A 792 10.64 9.60 25.98
C PHE A 792 11.62 9.55 24.81
N ASN A 793 12.89 9.69 25.13
CA ASN A 793 13.98 9.57 24.18
C ASN A 793 14.70 8.22 24.34
N VAL A 794 15.20 7.70 23.23
CA VAL A 794 16.06 6.51 23.19
C VAL A 794 17.34 6.86 22.45
N ASP A 795 18.46 6.79 23.18
CA ASP A 795 19.80 6.95 22.64
C ASP A 795 20.51 5.60 22.51
N PHE A 796 21.15 5.38 21.38
CA PHE A 796 21.98 4.19 21.15
C PHE A 796 23.47 4.50 21.23
N ILE A 797 24.22 3.60 21.87
CA ILE A 797 25.68 3.57 21.84
C ILE A 797 26.12 2.31 21.09
N VAL A 798 26.67 2.47 19.89
CA VAL A 798 27.12 1.33 19.07
C VAL A 798 28.61 1.09 19.27
N LYS A 799 28.99 -0.11 19.71
CA LYS A 799 30.39 -0.49 19.99
C LYS A 799 30.82 -1.74 19.25
N GLY A 800 32.11 -1.91 19.01
CA GLY A 800 32.71 -3.16 18.57
C GLY A 800 33.04 -4.08 19.74
N GLU A 801 33.38 -5.34 19.45
CA GLU A 801 33.87 -6.31 20.44
C GLU A 801 35.16 -5.87 21.14
N ASP A 802 35.92 -4.95 20.54
CA ASP A 802 37.10 -4.32 21.12
C ASP A 802 36.78 -3.18 22.11
N GLY A 803 35.49 -2.86 22.27
CA GLY A 803 34.99 -1.81 23.16
C GLY A 803 35.05 -0.40 22.59
N ASN A 804 35.50 -0.22 21.34
CA ASN A 804 35.55 1.06 20.66
C ASN A 804 34.21 1.40 20.00
N ASP A 805 33.89 2.69 19.88
CA ASP A 805 32.66 3.14 19.26
C ASP A 805 32.68 2.90 17.73
N ILE A 806 31.55 2.43 17.19
CA ILE A 806 31.34 2.23 15.75
C ILE A 806 30.44 3.35 15.24
N SER A 807 30.96 4.18 14.34
CA SER A 807 30.22 5.29 13.73
C SER A 807 29.56 4.91 12.39
N GLY A 808 28.48 5.62 12.06
CA GLY A 808 27.77 5.47 10.78
C GLY A 808 27.05 4.12 10.62
N ALA A 809 26.71 3.44 11.71
CA ALA A 809 25.66 2.41 11.72
C ALA A 809 24.28 3.04 11.47
N THR A 810 23.35 2.26 10.91
CA THR A 810 21.94 2.62 10.76
C THR A 810 21.16 1.91 11.86
N ILE A 811 20.27 2.64 12.53
CA ILE A 811 19.43 2.08 13.59
C ILE A 811 17.98 2.17 13.17
N THR A 812 17.28 1.05 13.32
CA THR A 812 15.83 0.95 13.18
C THR A 812 15.25 0.62 14.55
N LEU A 813 14.30 1.42 15.04
CA LEU A 813 13.55 1.20 16.28
C LEU A 813 12.06 1.17 15.93
N GLY A 814 11.41 0.03 16.19
CA GLY A 814 10.06 -0.24 15.69
C GLY A 814 10.04 -0.20 14.15
N ASN A 815 9.26 0.74 13.60
CA ASN A 815 9.15 0.98 12.15
C ASN A 815 9.97 2.18 11.67
N THR A 816 10.64 2.90 12.59
CA THR A 816 11.37 4.13 12.27
C THR A 816 12.84 3.82 12.09
N THR A 817 13.42 4.26 10.96
CA THR A 817 14.85 4.09 10.68
C THR A 817 15.50 5.45 10.58
N ASN A 818 16.49 5.70 11.44
CA ASN A 818 17.27 6.92 11.40
C ASN A 818 18.40 6.83 10.38
N SER A 819 18.83 7.99 9.86
CA SER A 819 19.98 8.09 8.98
C SER A 819 21.25 7.57 9.66
N ALA A 820 22.19 7.05 8.86
CA ALA A 820 23.41 6.45 9.40
C ALA A 820 24.19 7.45 10.28
N GLY A 821 24.46 7.06 11.53
CA GLY A 821 25.12 7.91 12.53
C GLY A 821 24.19 8.78 13.37
N ASN A 822 22.88 8.79 13.10
CA ASN A 822 21.88 9.34 14.01
C ASN A 822 21.37 8.23 14.95
N TYR A 823 21.74 8.33 16.22
CA TYR A 823 21.47 7.32 17.26
C TYR A 823 20.42 7.75 18.27
N HIS A 824 19.74 8.87 18.00
CA HIS A 824 18.77 9.47 18.90
C HIS A 824 17.35 9.33 18.32
N PHE A 825 16.44 8.77 19.09
CA PHE A 825 15.02 8.72 18.80
C PHE A 825 14.29 9.55 19.85
N GLU A 826 13.49 10.51 19.42
CA GLU A 826 12.70 11.39 20.28
C GLU A 826 11.20 11.10 20.11
N GLY A 827 10.38 11.50 21.08
CA GLY A 827 8.92 11.45 20.94
C GLY A 827 8.30 10.06 21.09
N LEU A 828 8.97 9.12 21.79
CA LEU A 828 8.48 7.74 21.92
C LEU A 828 7.58 7.58 23.14
N LEU A 829 6.43 6.92 22.95
CA LEU A 829 5.54 6.59 24.06
C LEU A 829 6.08 5.42 24.90
N ALA A 830 5.55 5.23 26.11
CA ALA A 830 5.83 4.04 26.90
C ALA A 830 5.37 2.78 26.13
N GLY A 831 6.24 1.77 26.06
CA GLY A 831 5.99 0.60 25.21
C GLY A 831 7.24 -0.23 24.95
N SER A 832 7.04 -1.37 24.30
CA SER A 832 8.14 -2.27 23.90
C SER A 832 8.43 -2.11 22.42
N TYR A 833 9.66 -1.75 22.09
CA TYR A 833 10.14 -1.49 20.74
C TYR A 833 11.24 -2.49 20.37
N SER A 834 11.04 -3.26 19.30
CA SER A 834 12.14 -4.03 18.71
C SER A 834 13.09 -3.10 17.98
N TYR A 835 14.40 -3.32 18.08
CA TYR A 835 15.38 -2.57 17.31
C TYR A 835 16.32 -3.48 16.51
N SER A 836 16.89 -2.91 15.45
CA SER A 836 18.03 -3.48 14.72
C SER A 836 19.09 -2.41 14.48
N VAL A 837 20.36 -2.79 14.59
CA VAL A 837 21.53 -1.94 14.32
C VAL A 837 22.36 -2.60 13.24
N ALA A 838 22.40 -1.97 12.07
CA ALA A 838 23.09 -2.48 10.89
C ALA A 838 24.32 -1.62 10.55
N LYS A 839 25.44 -2.29 10.26
CA LYS A 839 26.66 -1.66 9.75
C LYS A 839 27.37 -2.62 8.80
N ASP A 840 27.74 -2.14 7.62
CA ASP A 840 28.52 -2.92 6.66
C ASP A 840 29.81 -3.46 7.30
N GLY A 841 30.06 -4.76 7.09
CA GLY A 841 31.21 -5.47 7.69
C GLY A 841 30.97 -5.98 9.11
N TYR A 842 29.78 -5.81 9.68
CA TYR A 842 29.39 -6.33 10.98
C TYR A 842 28.12 -7.17 10.91
N VAL A 843 27.95 -8.09 11.86
CA VAL A 843 26.69 -8.82 12.08
C VAL A 843 25.67 -7.84 12.65
N THR A 844 24.47 -7.79 12.07
CA THR A 844 23.37 -6.93 12.55
C THR A 844 23.01 -7.28 13.99
N GLY A 845 23.08 -6.29 14.88
CA GLY A 845 22.60 -6.41 16.26
C GLY A 845 21.08 -6.25 16.29
N ASN A 846 20.37 -7.09 17.04
CA ASN A 846 18.93 -6.99 17.23
C ASN A 846 18.58 -7.09 18.70
N GLY A 847 17.52 -6.41 19.14
CA GLY A 847 17.06 -6.47 20.52
C GLY A 847 15.69 -5.83 20.71
N THR A 848 15.32 -5.64 21.96
CA THR A 848 14.07 -4.99 22.36
C THR A 848 14.35 -4.02 23.49
N ILE A 849 13.82 -2.81 23.39
CA ILE A 849 13.82 -1.78 24.43
C ILE A 849 12.41 -1.69 25.01
N THR A 850 12.30 -1.57 26.32
CA THR A 850 11.03 -1.30 27.00
C THR A 850 11.13 0.05 27.68
N ILE A 851 10.31 0.99 27.22
CA ILE A 851 10.16 2.32 27.79
C ILE A 851 9.01 2.26 28.77
N VAL A 852 9.24 2.70 30.02
CA VAL A 852 8.23 2.69 31.08
C VAL A 852 7.92 4.12 31.50
N ASP A 853 8.91 4.83 32.02
CA ASP A 853 8.75 6.17 32.58
C ASP A 853 10.04 7.03 32.54
N GLU A 854 11.06 6.61 31.78
CA GLU A 854 12.32 7.35 31.63
C GLU A 854 12.97 7.15 30.25
N ASP A 855 13.83 8.10 29.86
CA ASP A 855 14.67 8.02 28.67
C ASP A 855 15.64 6.82 28.77
N ILE A 856 15.84 6.10 27.67
CA ILE A 856 16.67 4.90 27.63
C ILE A 856 17.98 5.17 26.87
N VAL A 857 19.10 4.68 27.43
CA VAL A 857 20.37 4.58 26.71
C VAL A 857 20.72 3.11 26.49
N GLU A 858 20.63 2.64 25.25
CA GLU A 858 20.90 1.25 24.88
C GLU A 858 22.29 1.10 24.26
N THR A 859 23.12 0.18 24.80
CA THR A 859 24.45 -0.09 24.24
C THR A 859 24.46 -1.37 23.42
N VAL A 860 24.66 -1.26 22.11
CA VAL A 860 24.68 -2.40 21.18
C VAL A 860 26.11 -2.72 20.76
N THR A 861 26.56 -3.94 21.04
CA THR A 861 27.87 -4.43 20.60
C THR A 861 27.74 -5.20 19.28
N LEU A 862 28.40 -4.73 18.23
CA LEU A 862 28.43 -5.39 16.92
C LEU A 862 29.68 -6.25 16.77
N VAL A 863 29.49 -7.43 16.18
CA VAL A 863 30.54 -8.42 15.91
C VAL A 863 31.05 -8.22 14.49
N LYS A 864 32.36 -8.06 14.32
CA LYS A 864 32.96 -7.84 12.98
C LYS A 864 32.97 -9.14 12.19
N ILE A 865 32.58 -9.08 10.92
CA ILE A 865 32.58 -10.27 10.05
C ILE A 865 34.02 -10.51 9.56
N VAL A 866 34.63 -11.59 10.03
CA VAL A 866 35.96 -12.05 9.64
C VAL A 866 35.95 -13.52 9.24
N TYR A 867 36.91 -13.93 8.43
CA TYR A 867 37.07 -15.29 7.93
C TYR A 867 38.51 -15.75 8.03
N THR A 868 38.72 -17.05 8.22
CA THR A 868 40.04 -17.67 8.26
C THR A 868 40.49 -18.08 6.86
N VAL A 869 41.68 -17.67 6.45
CA VAL A 869 42.41 -18.18 5.29
C VAL A 869 43.47 -19.17 5.77
N THR A 870 43.29 -20.44 5.45
CA THR A 870 44.23 -21.52 5.80
C THR A 870 45.09 -21.87 4.59
N PHE A 871 46.41 -21.87 4.73
CA PHE A 871 47.31 -22.33 3.69
C PHE A 871 47.73 -23.80 3.91
N ASN A 872 47.67 -24.59 2.84
CA ASN A 872 48.30 -25.91 2.80
C ASN A 872 49.54 -25.83 1.92
N VAL A 873 50.72 -25.88 2.55
CA VAL A 873 51.99 -25.89 1.82
C VAL A 873 52.36 -27.34 1.51
N LEU A 874 52.50 -27.67 0.23
CA LEU A 874 52.60 -29.05 -0.27
C LEU A 874 53.84 -29.24 -1.15
N ASP A 875 54.38 -30.45 -1.21
CA ASP A 875 55.38 -30.86 -2.20
C ASP A 875 54.72 -31.26 -3.53
N LYS A 876 55.54 -31.57 -4.55
CA LYS A 876 55.08 -32.02 -5.87
C LYS A 876 54.20 -33.29 -5.86
N ASN A 877 54.20 -34.05 -4.75
CA ASN A 877 53.43 -35.27 -4.56
C ASN A 877 52.20 -35.04 -3.65
N ASN A 878 51.83 -33.78 -3.39
CA ASN A 878 50.75 -33.36 -2.49
C ASN A 878 50.97 -33.77 -1.02
N SER A 879 52.22 -33.95 -0.58
CA SER A 879 52.56 -34.19 0.82
C SER A 879 52.81 -32.86 1.54
N PRO A 880 52.33 -32.67 2.79
CA PRO A 880 52.55 -31.43 3.53
C PRO A 880 54.03 -31.12 3.78
N LEU A 881 54.39 -29.85 3.62
CA LEU A 881 55.70 -29.29 3.95
C LEU A 881 55.60 -28.41 5.21
N SER A 882 56.62 -28.51 6.06
CA SER A 882 56.72 -27.78 7.33
C SER A 882 57.89 -26.79 7.27
N GLY A 883 57.78 -25.70 8.03
CA GLY A 883 58.77 -24.63 8.14
C GLY A 883 58.58 -23.49 7.13
N ALA A 884 57.47 -23.45 6.40
CA ALA A 884 57.21 -22.39 5.43
C ALA A 884 56.78 -21.10 6.14
N THR A 885 57.24 -19.95 5.65
CA THR A 885 56.79 -18.63 6.09
C THR A 885 55.80 -18.08 5.07
N ILE A 886 54.64 -17.62 5.54
CA ILE A 886 53.57 -17.12 4.68
C ILE A 886 53.32 -15.65 5.00
N THR A 887 53.22 -14.85 3.94
CA THR A 887 52.76 -13.46 4.03
C THR A 887 51.45 -13.34 3.28
N LEU A 888 50.41 -12.80 3.92
CA LEU A 888 49.11 -12.48 3.34
C LEU A 888 48.87 -10.97 3.47
N GLY A 889 48.78 -10.28 2.34
CA GLY A 889 48.74 -8.82 2.27
C GLY A 889 50.01 -8.22 2.87
N THR A 890 49.88 -7.63 4.06
CA THR A 890 51.00 -7.05 4.83
C THR A 890 51.38 -7.86 6.07
N THR A 891 50.62 -8.91 6.39
CA THR A 891 50.80 -9.71 7.60
C THR A 891 51.61 -10.95 7.29
N THR A 892 52.68 -11.19 8.05
CA THR A 892 53.50 -12.41 7.95
C THR A 892 53.34 -13.21 9.24
N ASN A 893 52.87 -14.45 9.12
CA ASN A 893 52.79 -15.37 10.26
C ASN A 893 54.14 -16.07 10.50
N PRO A 894 54.42 -16.51 11.74
CA PRO A 894 55.59 -17.31 12.02
C PRO A 894 55.58 -18.65 11.25
N PRO A 895 56.73 -19.31 11.05
CA PRO A 895 56.78 -20.62 10.39
C PRO A 895 55.82 -21.62 11.03
N ASP A 896 55.16 -22.42 10.19
CA ASP A 896 54.14 -23.42 10.56
C ASP A 896 52.81 -22.85 11.13
N ASP A 897 52.62 -21.54 11.12
CA ASP A 897 51.31 -20.90 11.35
C ASP A 897 50.69 -20.46 10.02
N TYR A 898 49.74 -21.26 9.54
CA TYR A 898 49.18 -21.14 8.19
C TYR A 898 47.78 -20.53 8.15
N ASP A 899 47.24 -20.09 9.29
CA ASP A 899 45.90 -19.52 9.39
C ASP A 899 45.95 -18.00 9.55
N PHE A 900 45.20 -17.28 8.71
CA PHE A 900 45.06 -15.82 8.76
C PHE A 900 43.61 -15.45 8.98
N VAL A 901 43.30 -14.63 9.98
CA VAL A 901 41.96 -14.07 10.15
C VAL A 901 41.90 -12.72 9.44
N VAL A 902 41.03 -12.61 8.43
CA VAL A 902 40.93 -11.43 7.57
C VAL A 902 39.47 -11.05 7.30
N GLU A 903 39.24 -9.79 6.98
CA GLU A 903 37.94 -9.30 6.49
C GLU A 903 37.70 -9.73 5.04
N PRO A 904 36.44 -9.69 4.54
CA PRO A 904 36.16 -9.85 3.12
C PRO A 904 37.03 -8.94 2.26
N GLY A 905 37.70 -9.51 1.26
CA GLY A 905 38.62 -8.78 0.41
C GLY A 905 39.51 -9.70 -0.42
N THR A 906 40.25 -9.08 -1.33
CA THR A 906 41.27 -9.77 -2.11
C THR A 906 42.65 -9.40 -1.59
N TYR A 907 43.42 -10.42 -1.20
CA TYR A 907 44.74 -10.29 -0.62
C TYR A 907 45.76 -10.98 -1.51
N SER A 908 46.89 -10.33 -1.78
CA SER A 908 48.06 -11.01 -2.34
C SER A 908 48.73 -11.87 -1.27
N TYR A 909 49.35 -12.99 -1.66
CA TYR A 909 50.14 -13.79 -0.74
C TYR A 909 51.48 -14.21 -1.34
N SER A 910 52.45 -14.49 -0.47
CA SER A 910 53.73 -15.12 -0.82
C SER A 910 54.07 -16.24 0.17
N VAL A 911 54.48 -17.40 -0.34
CA VAL A 911 54.94 -18.54 0.48
C VAL A 911 56.42 -18.78 0.22
N GLN A 912 57.22 -18.81 1.28
CA GLN A 912 58.66 -19.00 1.22
C GLN A 912 59.08 -20.20 2.07
N LEU A 913 59.93 -21.06 1.51
CA LEU A 913 60.53 -22.20 2.19
C LEU A 913 61.95 -22.41 1.66
N GLN A 914 62.91 -22.68 2.56
CA GLN A 914 64.30 -22.91 2.18
C GLN A 914 64.42 -24.08 1.18
N ASP A 915 65.27 -23.92 0.15
CA ASP A 915 65.45 -24.87 -0.96
C ASP A 915 64.22 -25.05 -1.88
N TYR A 916 63.22 -24.17 -1.79
CA TYR A 916 62.08 -24.06 -2.72
C TYR A 916 61.98 -22.64 -3.31
N PHE A 917 61.42 -22.53 -4.52
CA PHE A 917 61.10 -21.23 -5.12
C PHE A 917 59.96 -20.56 -4.33
N THR A 918 60.02 -19.24 -4.20
CA THR A 918 58.91 -18.45 -3.67
C THR A 918 57.71 -18.57 -4.59
N GLU A 919 56.56 -18.92 -4.05
CA GLU A 919 55.29 -18.96 -4.77
C GLU A 919 54.44 -17.77 -4.34
N GLU A 920 53.88 -17.04 -5.30
CA GLU A 920 53.06 -15.86 -5.07
C GLU A 920 51.68 -16.04 -5.72
N GLY A 921 50.66 -15.42 -5.13
CA GLY A 921 49.31 -15.49 -5.66
C GLY A 921 48.37 -14.47 -5.03
N THR A 922 47.07 -14.65 -5.27
CA THR A 922 46.02 -13.86 -4.64
C THR A 922 44.92 -14.78 -4.14
N VAL A 923 44.28 -14.39 -3.04
CA VAL A 923 43.12 -15.08 -2.46
C VAL A 923 42.02 -14.06 -2.22
N THR A 924 40.80 -14.40 -2.66
CA THR A 924 39.61 -13.58 -2.42
C THR A 924 38.74 -14.26 -1.37
N VAL A 925 38.45 -13.53 -0.31
CA VAL A 925 37.61 -13.92 0.81
C VAL A 925 36.31 -13.14 0.69
N THR A 926 35.16 -13.83 0.58
CA THR A 926 33.85 -13.16 0.41
C THR A 926 32.97 -13.36 1.63
N ASN A 927 32.60 -14.60 1.94
CA ASN A 927 31.59 -14.92 2.94
C ASN A 927 31.85 -16.24 3.69
N GLN A 928 33.04 -16.83 3.56
CA GLN A 928 33.43 -18.04 4.28
C GLN A 928 34.95 -18.16 4.41
N ASN A 929 35.39 -19.06 5.28
CA ASN A 929 36.79 -19.46 5.40
C ASN A 929 37.31 -20.04 4.07
N VAL A 930 38.57 -19.77 3.74
CA VAL A 930 39.19 -20.16 2.47
C VAL A 930 40.41 -21.00 2.72
N THR A 931 40.58 -22.10 1.98
CA THR A 931 41.81 -22.90 2.01
C THR A 931 42.59 -22.72 0.71
N VAL A 932 43.87 -22.34 0.81
CA VAL A 932 44.77 -22.13 -0.32
C VAL A 932 45.83 -23.22 -0.35
N ASN A 933 45.78 -24.09 -1.36
CA ASN A 933 46.81 -25.11 -1.57
C ASN A 933 47.97 -24.53 -2.39
N VAL A 934 49.17 -24.50 -1.82
CA VAL A 934 50.39 -24.00 -2.48
C VAL A 934 51.37 -25.15 -2.63
N VAL A 935 51.56 -25.59 -3.88
CA VAL A 935 52.55 -26.63 -4.22
C VAL A 935 53.89 -25.98 -4.49
N MET A 936 54.86 -26.21 -3.61
CA MET A 936 56.19 -25.62 -3.66
C MET A 936 57.08 -26.35 -4.67
N LYS A 937 57.82 -25.59 -5.48
CA LYS A 937 58.79 -26.12 -6.45
C LYS A 937 60.20 -26.11 -5.85
N HIS A 938 60.81 -27.29 -5.72
CA HIS A 938 62.16 -27.42 -5.16
C HIS A 938 63.21 -26.73 -6.06
N VAL A 939 64.13 -25.96 -5.47
CA VAL A 939 65.26 -25.34 -6.17
C VAL A 939 66.38 -26.38 -6.25
N GLY A 940 66.23 -27.31 -7.20
CA GLY A 940 67.24 -28.32 -7.47
C GLY A 940 66.89 -29.11 -8.72
N ILE A 941 67.91 -29.48 -9.50
CA ILE A 941 67.76 -30.41 -10.61
C ILE A 941 67.43 -31.78 -10.00
N GLU A 942 66.29 -32.36 -10.36
CA GLU A 942 66.04 -33.77 -10.06
C GLU A 942 67.09 -34.63 -10.77
N ASP A 943 67.99 -35.18 -9.96
CA ASP A 943 69.01 -36.10 -10.40
C ASP A 943 68.36 -37.34 -11.06
N ASN A 944 68.69 -37.53 -12.35
CA ASN A 944 68.85 -38.82 -13.07
C ASN A 944 68.06 -39.11 -14.37
N THR A 945 67.27 -38.21 -14.94
CA THR A 945 66.64 -38.48 -16.26
C THR A 945 67.49 -38.03 -17.46
N LEU A 946 68.46 -37.12 -17.29
CA LEU A 946 69.19 -36.49 -18.41
C LEU A 946 70.59 -37.06 -18.70
N THR A 947 71.10 -37.98 -17.89
CA THR A 947 72.41 -38.66 -18.07
C THR A 947 72.34 -39.88 -18.98
N GLN A 948 71.13 -40.39 -19.28
CA GLN A 948 70.95 -41.62 -20.07
C GLN A 948 70.93 -41.39 -21.58
N ILE A 949 70.66 -40.16 -22.05
CA ILE A 949 70.66 -39.84 -23.49
C ILE A 949 72.08 -39.83 -24.03
N LYS A 950 72.41 -40.83 -24.86
CA LYS A 950 73.69 -40.93 -25.58
C LYS A 950 73.48 -40.78 -27.07
N VAL A 951 74.37 -40.01 -27.70
CA VAL A 951 74.39 -39.78 -29.14
C VAL A 951 75.76 -40.21 -29.67
N TYR A 952 75.80 -41.12 -30.63
CA TYR A 952 77.05 -41.65 -31.18
C TYR A 952 76.88 -42.21 -32.61
N PRO A 953 77.93 -42.28 -33.42
CA PRO A 953 79.29 -41.77 -33.16
C PRO A 953 79.34 -40.23 -33.16
N ILE A 954 80.28 -39.65 -32.42
CA ILE A 954 80.64 -38.24 -32.52
C ILE A 954 82.17 -38.21 -32.71
N PRO A 955 82.71 -37.75 -33.85
CA PRO A 955 82.00 -37.24 -35.02
C PRO A 955 81.21 -38.32 -35.78
N PHE A 956 80.18 -37.92 -36.52
CA PHE A 956 79.40 -38.80 -37.41
C PHE A 956 79.58 -38.43 -38.88
N GLU A 957 79.25 -39.35 -39.78
CA GLU A 957 79.30 -39.15 -41.24
C GLU A 957 77.91 -39.38 -41.85
N ASP A 958 77.45 -40.63 -41.93
CA ASP A 958 76.20 -40.95 -42.64
C ASP A 958 74.97 -41.00 -41.72
N TYR A 959 75.13 -41.39 -40.45
CA TYR A 959 74.03 -41.57 -39.50
C TYR A 959 74.42 -41.27 -38.05
N LEU A 960 73.40 -41.07 -37.21
CA LEU A 960 73.50 -40.98 -35.75
C LEU A 960 72.66 -42.08 -35.09
N ILE A 961 73.18 -42.65 -34.01
CA ILE A 961 72.46 -43.52 -33.09
C ILE A 961 72.18 -42.72 -31.82
N ILE A 962 70.92 -42.71 -31.42
CA ILE A 962 70.45 -42.03 -30.21
C ILE A 962 69.84 -43.10 -29.30
N THR A 963 70.25 -43.15 -28.03
CA THR A 963 69.75 -44.12 -27.02
C THR A 963 69.33 -43.40 -25.75
N GLY A 964 68.45 -44.02 -24.94
CA GLY A 964 67.94 -43.44 -23.70
C GLY A 964 66.81 -42.43 -23.93
N ILE A 965 66.03 -42.61 -25.01
CA ILE A 965 65.03 -41.66 -25.50
C ILE A 965 63.58 -42.07 -25.22
N ALA A 966 63.34 -43.12 -24.43
CA ALA A 966 61.98 -43.60 -24.14
C ALA A 966 61.03 -42.53 -23.58
N LYS A 967 61.56 -41.46 -22.95
CA LYS A 967 60.77 -40.34 -22.39
C LYS A 967 60.86 -39.04 -23.20
N VAL A 968 61.53 -39.06 -24.35
CA VAL A 968 61.71 -37.89 -25.22
C VAL A 968 60.47 -37.74 -26.12
N SER A 969 59.83 -36.59 -26.04
CA SER A 969 58.66 -36.23 -26.85
C SER A 969 59.04 -35.61 -28.20
N ARG A 970 60.20 -34.94 -28.28
CA ARG A 970 60.65 -34.25 -29.49
C ARG A 970 62.17 -34.13 -29.56
N ILE A 971 62.74 -34.26 -30.76
CA ILE A 971 64.16 -33.97 -31.04
C ILE A 971 64.25 -32.85 -32.08
N SER A 972 65.07 -31.84 -31.81
CA SER A 972 65.38 -30.74 -32.72
C SER A 972 66.87 -30.67 -32.99
N ILE A 973 67.26 -30.54 -34.26
CA ILE A 973 68.66 -30.43 -34.67
C ILE A 973 68.84 -29.09 -35.39
N ALA A 974 69.76 -28.27 -34.87
CA ALA A 974 70.08 -26.97 -35.43
C ALA A 974 71.58 -26.84 -35.70
N ASN A 975 71.97 -26.24 -36.83
CA ASN A 975 73.33 -25.75 -37.00
C ASN A 975 73.54 -24.47 -36.17
N LEU A 976 74.79 -24.03 -36.00
CA LEU A 976 75.11 -22.83 -35.19
C LEU A 976 74.54 -21.51 -35.74
N ILE A 977 73.92 -21.52 -36.93
CA ILE A 977 73.29 -20.36 -37.57
C ILE A 977 71.75 -20.45 -37.63
N GLY A 978 71.13 -21.45 -36.96
CA GLY A 978 69.68 -21.51 -36.72
C GLY A 978 68.83 -22.17 -37.82
N SER A 979 69.41 -22.87 -38.80
CA SER A 979 68.63 -23.71 -39.72
C SER A 979 68.21 -25.01 -39.01
N ASN A 980 66.90 -25.22 -38.89
CA ASN A 980 66.32 -26.31 -38.10
C ASN A 980 65.84 -27.47 -38.98
N VAL A 981 66.21 -28.69 -38.61
CA VAL A 981 65.52 -29.92 -39.01
C VAL A 981 64.78 -30.43 -37.78
N VAL A 982 63.45 -30.53 -37.87
CA VAL A 982 62.57 -31.01 -36.79
C VAL A 982 62.12 -32.43 -37.13
N ILE A 983 62.26 -33.36 -36.18
CA ILE A 983 61.84 -34.76 -36.32
C ILE A 983 60.71 -34.99 -35.32
N ASN A 984 59.52 -35.31 -35.82
CA ASN A 984 58.33 -35.50 -34.97
C ASN A 984 57.75 -36.93 -34.97
N ASP A 985 58.22 -37.85 -35.83
CA ASP A 985 57.52 -39.14 -36.00
C ASP A 985 58.37 -40.38 -35.64
N ASN A 986 57.75 -41.27 -34.86
CA ASN A 986 58.23 -42.59 -34.41
C ASN A 986 59.50 -42.64 -33.54
N LEU A 987 59.48 -41.97 -32.38
CA LEU A 987 60.46 -42.18 -31.29
C LEU A 987 60.18 -43.47 -30.47
N GLY A 988 59.40 -44.40 -31.00
CA GLY A 988 58.70 -45.47 -30.26
C GLY A 988 59.54 -46.55 -29.59
N ASP A 989 60.88 -46.49 -29.68
CA ASP A 989 61.81 -47.38 -28.98
C ASP A 989 62.89 -46.55 -28.27
N ASP A 990 63.45 -47.07 -27.17
CA ASP A 990 64.53 -46.42 -26.39
C ASP A 990 65.85 -46.20 -27.19
N ARG A 991 65.84 -46.55 -28.48
CA ARG A 991 66.91 -46.34 -29.46
C ARG A 991 66.35 -45.91 -30.81
N MET A 992 66.93 -44.88 -31.41
CA MET A 992 66.62 -44.38 -32.75
C MET A 992 67.86 -44.35 -33.64
N PHE A 993 67.68 -44.67 -34.92
CA PHE A 993 68.65 -44.42 -35.99
C PHE A 993 68.20 -43.21 -36.81
N PHE A 994 69.08 -42.22 -36.95
CA PHE A 994 68.81 -41.00 -37.70
C PHE A 994 69.77 -40.89 -38.88
N SER A 995 69.24 -40.92 -40.11
CA SER A 995 70.04 -40.62 -41.31
C SER A 995 70.38 -39.14 -41.34
N THR A 996 71.65 -38.83 -41.61
CA THR A 996 72.16 -37.46 -41.59
C THR A 996 72.51 -36.94 -42.98
N GLU A 997 72.10 -37.63 -44.05
CA GLU A 997 72.38 -37.28 -45.45
C GLU A 997 72.02 -35.83 -45.81
N LYS A 998 70.97 -35.28 -45.19
CA LYS A 998 70.51 -33.90 -45.41
C LYS A 998 71.28 -32.84 -44.62
N LEU A 999 72.18 -33.25 -43.71
CA LEU A 999 73.02 -32.34 -42.93
C LEU A 999 74.36 -32.13 -43.65
N SER A 1000 74.80 -30.88 -43.79
CA SER A 1000 76.14 -30.54 -44.29
C SER A 1000 77.21 -30.78 -43.22
N PRO A 1001 78.50 -30.94 -43.57
CA PRO A 1001 79.59 -30.97 -42.60
C PRO A 1001 79.55 -29.75 -41.67
N GLY A 1002 79.70 -29.95 -40.36
CA GLY A 1002 79.58 -28.86 -39.39
C GLY A 1002 79.21 -29.27 -37.97
N VAL A 1003 79.06 -28.25 -37.11
CA VAL A 1003 78.65 -28.41 -35.71
C VAL A 1003 77.16 -28.22 -35.58
N TYR A 1004 76.51 -29.17 -34.91
CA TYR A 1004 75.08 -29.15 -34.64
C TYR A 1004 74.78 -29.23 -33.14
N LEU A 1005 73.72 -28.55 -32.73
CA LEU A 1005 73.10 -28.69 -31.42
C LEU A 1005 71.85 -29.54 -31.56
N MET A 1006 71.85 -30.70 -30.90
CA MET A 1006 70.71 -31.59 -30.83
C MET A 1006 70.01 -31.39 -29.50
N THR A 1007 68.77 -30.91 -29.53
CA THR A 1007 67.94 -30.64 -28.36
C THR A 1007 66.87 -31.71 -28.23
N PHE A 1008 66.80 -32.32 -27.05
CA PHE A 1008 65.80 -33.32 -26.68
C PHE A 1008 64.82 -32.67 -25.71
N TYR A 1009 63.53 -32.82 -25.97
CA TYR A 1009 62.45 -32.35 -25.11
C TYR A 1009 61.79 -33.55 -24.45
N LEU A 1010 61.58 -33.49 -23.15
CA LEU A 1010 60.84 -34.49 -22.38
C LEU A 1010 59.35 -34.14 -22.34
N THR A 1011 58.49 -35.12 -22.00
CA THR A 1011 57.04 -34.90 -21.83
C THR A 1011 56.68 -33.95 -20.68
N ASN A 1012 57.56 -33.80 -19.68
CA ASN A 1012 57.40 -32.87 -18.54
C ASN A 1012 57.87 -31.43 -18.84
N GLY A 1013 58.28 -31.12 -20.08
CA GLY A 1013 58.72 -29.78 -20.49
C GLY A 1013 60.21 -29.50 -20.32
N GLU A 1014 60.99 -30.40 -19.71
CA GLU A 1014 62.44 -30.27 -19.60
C GLU A 1014 63.14 -30.45 -20.95
N ARG A 1015 64.35 -29.88 -21.10
CA ARG A 1015 65.17 -30.05 -22.30
C ARG A 1015 66.65 -30.32 -21.98
N VAL A 1016 67.30 -31.12 -22.83
CA VAL A 1016 68.76 -31.30 -22.82
C VAL A 1016 69.35 -31.07 -24.20
N VAL A 1017 70.54 -30.49 -24.26
CA VAL A 1017 71.25 -30.18 -25.50
C VAL A 1017 72.54 -30.98 -25.57
N LYS A 1018 72.78 -31.67 -26.69
CA LYS A 1018 74.04 -32.34 -27.01
C LYS A 1018 74.67 -31.71 -28.24
N LYS A 1019 75.96 -31.39 -28.13
CA LYS A 1019 76.76 -30.95 -29.27
C LYS A 1019 77.25 -32.16 -30.05
N VAL A 1020 76.98 -32.19 -31.35
CA VAL A 1020 77.42 -33.25 -32.26
C VAL A 1020 78.13 -32.63 -33.46
N VAL A 1021 79.04 -33.38 -34.08
CA VAL A 1021 79.89 -32.88 -35.17
C VAL A 1021 79.78 -33.83 -36.35
N LYS A 1022 79.33 -33.33 -37.51
CA LYS A 1022 79.36 -34.05 -38.78
C LYS A 1022 80.68 -33.78 -39.49
N ARG A 1023 81.37 -34.83 -39.92
CA ARG A 1023 82.59 -34.72 -40.73
C ARG A 1023 82.30 -34.33 -42.18
#